data_AF-A0AAW1U5V2-F1
#
_entry.id   AF-A0AAW1U5V2-F1
#
_cell.length_a   1.000
_cell.length_b   1.000
_cell.length_c   1.000
_cell.angle_alpha   90.00
_cell.angle_beta   90.00
_cell.angle_gamma   90.00
#
_symmetry.space_group_name_H-M   'P 1'
#
loop_
_entity.id
_entity.type
_entity.pdbx_description
1 polymer ?
#
loop_
_entity_poly.entity_id
_entity_poly.type
_entity_poly.pdbx_seq_one_letter_code
_entity_poly.pdbx_strand_id
1 'polypeptide(L)'
;MLSIDGTCRAFDENGHGYCKSEAIIFLLLQKAKDSRRIYAKVKHAKANCDGFKEIGLTYPSREMEQLLLNEFYEECQINPAEISFVEAHGPGTKAGDIEEGSVIDKVFCSKRQKPLLIGSVKSNMGHSEACAGLTSVIKSLITMEEGHIPPNIHYNTPKREIEGLIEGRMKVVVEKTPFTDSNGLIAINNFGFGGSNCHVLLEWNHKAKLNRGLPNDEIPRLICVSGRSPEAISCFLDKIDENFDAEYIQLLHEVFKENIECHNHRGYSVVSKIGRITSSWKRYFENRPTLLIAFGDFGCSWQKITNHLMDLPVFSRTIMDVQQILNNRGLNILDILQNNNFSVHPVVSNIFGTVVLQLGIIELLKNLKVKPDVILGHATGEIACAYFEGLLTLKQAVLTALEIANHLKDVNEASTTYLVKFNGKEVSLPLNVEITWRYSDDLVVISGRTEETEQFVMELQENGSQIVHLDFTDITLHSQKYVELELILLESLRTIIPDEKLRIKSWLSFRDEPIFSADYLVKSLYSEINPLHLMCSMCSDTLILEIGSGKFSQLLNFAGYRPLPVVNFEQKNQNNGLVDFLNILGNLYEYGFNPHIQNLYPKCQYPVSRGTPTISDKIRWEHSHNWHVYKYTDLKHMDYYEGTISVIPKDEEWNYITGHVVDAAGYIDLIWETFAAVNQIAKTEVTVIFENCKFDRATNLGDRTDFLIGIKLNSGDFQINEGQMNIVTGNIHLVRGENEQLLSPLSSGCESTEVSYLESKDIYMELATQRLPIQERFSTDAKM
;
A
#
# COMPACT_ATOMS: atom_id res chain seq x y z
N MET A 1 -5.40 -14.22 -45.21
CA MET A 1 -5.74 -14.56 -43.81
C MET A 1 -6.49 -13.43 -43.11
N LEU A 2 -6.21 -12.15 -43.40
CA LEU A 2 -6.95 -11.02 -42.82
C LEU A 2 -8.37 -10.92 -43.37
N SER A 3 -9.32 -10.57 -42.51
CA SER A 3 -10.69 -10.29 -42.91
C SER A 3 -10.81 -8.91 -43.55
N ILE A 4 -11.62 -8.79 -44.61
CA ILE A 4 -11.85 -7.52 -45.31
C ILE A 4 -12.74 -6.60 -44.44
N ASP A 5 -13.68 -7.18 -43.72
CA ASP A 5 -14.59 -6.47 -42.82
C ASP A 5 -14.01 -6.21 -41.41
N GLY A 6 -12.73 -6.53 -41.20
CA GLY A 6 -12.06 -6.33 -39.91
C GLY A 6 -12.71 -7.08 -38.75
N THR A 7 -13.35 -8.23 -39.01
CA THR A 7 -14.08 -9.00 -37.99
C THR A 7 -13.63 -10.47 -37.96
N CYS A 8 -13.52 -11.06 -36.76
CA CYS A 8 -13.36 -12.51 -36.60
C CYS A 8 -14.74 -13.19 -36.49
N ARG A 9 -15.23 -13.79 -37.57
CA ARG A 9 -16.53 -14.49 -37.58
C ARG A 9 -16.36 -15.99 -37.29
N ALA A 10 -15.97 -16.31 -36.06
CA ALA A 10 -15.70 -17.68 -35.65
C ALA A 10 -16.91 -18.59 -35.89
N PHE A 11 -16.71 -19.64 -36.68
CA PHE A 11 -17.68 -20.69 -37.05
C PHE A 11 -18.89 -20.22 -37.87
N ASP A 12 -18.93 -18.96 -38.30
CA ASP A 12 -19.98 -18.46 -39.20
C ASP A 12 -19.65 -18.82 -40.65
N GLU A 13 -20.68 -19.10 -41.45
CA GLU A 13 -20.56 -19.34 -42.89
C GLU A 13 -19.76 -18.23 -43.59
N ASN A 14 -19.97 -16.97 -43.19
CA ASN A 14 -19.33 -15.79 -43.79
C ASN A 14 -17.93 -15.48 -43.20
N GLY A 15 -17.35 -16.37 -42.38
CA GLY A 15 -15.97 -16.24 -41.93
C GLY A 15 -14.98 -16.37 -43.07
N HIS A 16 -14.24 -15.29 -43.35
CA HIS A 16 -13.30 -15.17 -44.47
C HIS A 16 -11.91 -14.64 -44.06
N GLY A 17 -11.63 -14.60 -42.76
CA GLY A 17 -10.36 -14.11 -42.22
C GLY A 17 -10.48 -13.70 -40.76
N TYR A 18 -9.37 -13.24 -40.18
CA TYR A 18 -9.32 -12.70 -38.83
C TYR A 18 -9.01 -11.19 -38.83
N CYS A 19 -9.40 -10.51 -37.75
CA CYS A 19 -9.01 -9.14 -37.43
C CYS A 19 -7.82 -9.17 -36.48
N LYS A 20 -6.75 -8.41 -36.74
CA LYS A 20 -5.63 -8.28 -35.80
C LYS A 20 -6.05 -7.47 -34.58
N SER A 21 -5.54 -7.83 -33.42
CA SER A 21 -5.66 -7.03 -32.20
C SER A 21 -4.38 -7.09 -31.36
N GLU A 22 -4.36 -6.31 -30.29
CA GLU A 22 -3.24 -6.22 -29.36
C GLU A 22 -3.72 -6.56 -27.95
N ALA A 23 -2.84 -7.16 -27.15
CA ALA A 23 -3.09 -7.41 -25.74
C ALA A 23 -1.76 -7.53 -24.99
N ILE A 24 -1.75 -7.12 -23.73
CA ILE A 24 -0.67 -7.39 -22.78
C ILE A 24 -1.29 -8.16 -21.62
N ILE A 25 -0.81 -9.38 -21.37
CA ILE A 25 -1.36 -10.28 -20.37
C ILE A 25 -0.23 -10.85 -19.52
N PHE A 26 -0.44 -10.82 -18.20
CA PHE A 26 0.40 -11.48 -17.24
C PHE A 26 -0.43 -12.45 -16.41
N LEU A 27 0.10 -13.65 -16.18
CA LEU A 27 -0.47 -14.67 -15.30
C LEU A 27 0.59 -15.15 -14.32
N LEU A 28 0.22 -15.31 -13.05
CA LEU A 28 1.06 -15.94 -12.04
C LEU A 28 0.68 -17.41 -11.90
N LEU A 29 1.59 -18.31 -12.27
CA LEU A 29 1.49 -19.74 -12.02
C LEU A 29 2.22 -20.08 -10.72
N GLN A 30 1.54 -20.78 -9.82
CA GLN A 30 2.09 -21.16 -8.52
C GLN A 30 1.61 -22.56 -8.13
N LYS A 31 2.41 -23.27 -7.32
CA LYS A 31 1.99 -24.54 -6.70
C LYS A 31 0.78 -24.27 -5.80
N ALA A 32 -0.27 -25.07 -5.96
CA ALA A 32 -1.55 -24.86 -5.26
C ALA A 32 -1.43 -24.75 -3.73
N LYS A 33 -0.49 -25.48 -3.12
CA LYS A 33 -0.23 -25.44 -1.67
C LYS A 33 0.24 -24.07 -1.16
N ASP A 34 0.84 -23.26 -2.02
CA ASP A 34 1.42 -21.95 -1.70
C ASP A 34 0.48 -20.80 -2.11
N SER A 35 -0.64 -21.12 -2.78
CA SER A 35 -1.56 -20.13 -3.37
C SER A 35 -2.66 -19.71 -2.42
N ARG A 36 -2.84 -18.39 -2.27
CA ARG A 36 -3.96 -17.80 -1.52
C ARG A 36 -5.23 -17.69 -2.35
N ARG A 37 -5.09 -17.57 -3.67
CA ARG A 37 -6.19 -17.59 -4.64
C ARG A 37 -5.83 -18.54 -5.75
N ILE A 38 -6.81 -19.32 -6.18
CA ILE A 38 -6.71 -20.20 -7.35
C ILE A 38 -7.95 -19.93 -8.19
N TYR A 39 -7.76 -19.35 -9.38
CA TYR A 39 -8.84 -19.20 -10.36
C TYR A 39 -9.12 -20.55 -11.04
N ALA A 40 -8.07 -21.21 -11.49
CA ALA A 40 -8.12 -22.54 -12.08
C ALA A 40 -6.83 -23.32 -11.81
N LYS A 41 -6.91 -24.65 -11.90
CA LYS A 41 -5.77 -25.56 -11.94
C LYS A 41 -5.51 -25.94 -13.39
N VAL A 42 -4.25 -25.88 -13.81
CA VAL A 42 -3.82 -26.46 -15.10
C VAL A 42 -3.77 -27.97 -14.93
N LYS A 43 -4.68 -28.70 -15.58
CA LYS A 43 -4.74 -30.16 -15.52
C LYS A 43 -3.70 -30.80 -16.41
N HIS A 44 -3.58 -30.29 -17.62
CA HIS A 44 -2.62 -30.74 -18.60
C HIS A 44 -2.41 -29.65 -19.66
N ALA A 45 -1.25 -29.68 -20.30
CA ALA A 45 -0.89 -28.80 -21.40
C ALA A 45 0.01 -29.59 -22.36
N LYS A 46 -0.27 -29.54 -23.66
CA LYS A 46 0.54 -30.24 -24.67
C LYS A 46 0.61 -29.39 -25.93
N ALA A 47 1.73 -29.52 -26.63
CA ALA A 47 1.93 -28.90 -27.93
C ALA A 47 2.48 -29.92 -28.94
N ASN A 48 2.15 -29.72 -30.21
CA ASN A 48 2.76 -30.43 -31.33
C ASN A 48 2.95 -29.49 -32.54
N CYS A 49 3.33 -30.05 -33.69
CA CYS A 49 3.53 -29.31 -34.92
C CYS A 49 2.89 -30.03 -36.10
N ASP A 50 2.35 -29.27 -37.05
CA ASP A 50 1.71 -29.76 -38.27
C ASP A 50 2.64 -30.54 -39.21
N GLY A 51 3.95 -30.30 -39.12
CA GLY A 51 4.93 -30.89 -40.02
C GLY A 51 4.81 -30.40 -41.47
N PHE A 52 5.26 -31.22 -42.41
CA PHE A 52 5.21 -30.90 -43.84
C PHE A 52 3.79 -31.06 -44.40
N LYS A 53 3.34 -30.06 -45.16
CA LYS A 53 2.01 -30.02 -45.78
C LYS A 53 2.15 -29.62 -47.25
N GLU A 54 1.61 -30.42 -48.17
CA GLU A 54 1.64 -30.12 -49.62
C GLU A 54 0.92 -28.81 -49.97
N ILE A 55 -0.13 -28.48 -49.22
CA ILE A 55 -0.99 -27.29 -49.43
C ILE A 55 -0.30 -26.00 -48.95
N GLY A 56 0.83 -26.12 -48.24
CA GLY A 56 1.67 -25.01 -47.81
C GLY A 56 1.68 -24.80 -46.29
N LEU A 57 2.63 -23.97 -45.84
CA LEU A 57 2.91 -23.72 -44.42
C LEU A 57 1.70 -23.21 -43.63
N THR A 58 0.94 -22.30 -44.23
CA THR A 58 -0.15 -21.57 -43.56
C THR A 58 -1.47 -22.33 -43.47
N TYR A 59 -1.57 -23.51 -44.09
CA TYR A 59 -2.78 -24.32 -44.07
C TYR A 59 -2.78 -25.20 -42.80
N PRO A 60 -3.84 -25.23 -41.98
CA PRO A 60 -3.85 -26.04 -40.76
C PRO A 60 -3.93 -27.55 -41.05
N SER A 61 -3.32 -28.39 -40.19
CA SER A 61 -3.35 -29.86 -40.36
C SER A 61 -4.37 -30.52 -39.43
N ARG A 62 -5.51 -30.94 -39.99
CA ARG A 62 -6.54 -31.73 -39.26
C ARG A 62 -5.97 -32.95 -38.55
N GLU A 63 -5.08 -33.67 -39.23
CA GLU A 63 -4.50 -34.90 -38.72
C GLU A 63 -3.67 -34.62 -37.47
N MET A 64 -2.85 -33.57 -37.50
CA MET A 64 -1.98 -33.22 -36.38
C MET A 64 -2.75 -32.56 -35.23
N GLU A 65 -3.77 -31.75 -35.51
CA GLU A 65 -4.68 -31.24 -34.48
C GLU A 65 -5.44 -32.38 -33.79
N GLN A 66 -5.93 -33.37 -34.55
CA GLN A 66 -6.60 -34.55 -33.97
C GLN A 66 -5.64 -35.42 -33.17
N LEU A 67 -4.41 -35.63 -33.66
CA LEU A 67 -3.37 -36.36 -32.95
C LEU A 67 -3.03 -35.69 -31.62
N LEU A 68 -2.87 -34.35 -31.62
CA LEU A 68 -2.62 -33.56 -30.41
C LEU A 68 -3.68 -33.85 -29.35
N LEU A 69 -4.96 -33.75 -29.71
CA LEU A 69 -6.04 -33.93 -28.75
C LEU A 69 -6.16 -35.38 -28.28
N ASN A 70 -6.01 -36.37 -29.17
CA ASN A 70 -6.04 -37.78 -28.78
C ASN A 70 -4.95 -38.10 -27.75
N GLU A 71 -3.69 -37.77 -28.06
CA GLU A 71 -2.57 -37.98 -27.13
C GLU A 71 -2.77 -37.19 -25.82
N PHE A 72 -3.28 -35.95 -25.90
CA PHE A 72 -3.54 -35.13 -24.71
C PHE A 72 -4.52 -35.79 -23.74
N TYR A 73 -5.65 -36.29 -24.24
CA TYR A 73 -6.68 -36.90 -23.40
C TYR A 73 -6.32 -38.32 -22.95
N GLU A 74 -5.50 -39.05 -23.73
CA GLU A 74 -4.88 -40.30 -23.30
C GLU A 74 -3.90 -40.08 -22.12
N GLU A 75 -3.07 -39.04 -22.19
CA GLU A 75 -2.07 -38.72 -21.15
C GLU A 75 -2.72 -38.25 -19.84
N CYS A 76 -3.66 -37.31 -19.91
CA CYS A 76 -4.29 -36.75 -18.72
C CYS A 76 -5.40 -37.64 -18.12
N GLN A 77 -5.78 -38.70 -18.82
CA GLN A 77 -6.82 -39.66 -18.41
C GLN A 77 -8.17 -39.01 -18.10
N ILE A 78 -8.54 -37.97 -18.87
CA ILE A 78 -9.83 -37.28 -18.76
C ILE A 78 -10.68 -37.63 -19.97
N ASN A 79 -11.95 -37.99 -19.73
CA ASN A 79 -12.87 -38.31 -20.81
C ASN A 79 -13.27 -37.02 -21.55
N PRO A 80 -13.06 -36.91 -22.88
CA PRO A 80 -13.48 -35.73 -23.65
C PRO A 80 -14.98 -35.39 -23.52
N ALA A 81 -15.83 -36.38 -23.22
CA ALA A 81 -17.26 -36.15 -23.01
C ALA A 81 -17.58 -35.37 -21.72
N GLU A 82 -16.62 -35.25 -20.79
CA GLU A 82 -16.74 -34.48 -19.53
C GLU A 82 -16.36 -33.01 -19.68
N ILE A 83 -15.82 -32.62 -20.83
CA ILE A 83 -15.45 -31.22 -21.09
C ILE A 83 -16.70 -30.37 -21.18
N SER A 84 -16.76 -29.32 -20.38
CA SER A 84 -17.96 -28.49 -20.22
C SER A 84 -18.04 -27.42 -21.31
N PHE A 85 -16.89 -26.87 -21.69
CA PHE A 85 -16.77 -25.82 -22.70
C PHE A 85 -15.43 -25.92 -23.44
N VAL A 86 -15.43 -25.69 -24.76
CA VAL A 86 -14.21 -25.53 -25.56
C VAL A 86 -14.07 -24.07 -26.00
N GLU A 87 -13.01 -23.44 -25.53
CA GLU A 87 -12.51 -22.17 -26.05
C GLU A 87 -11.60 -22.48 -27.24
N ALA A 88 -12.17 -22.38 -28.45
CA ALA A 88 -11.47 -22.72 -29.66
C ALA A 88 -10.43 -21.66 -30.06
N HIS A 89 -9.53 -22.02 -30.97
CA HIS A 89 -8.71 -21.05 -31.66
C HIS A 89 -9.62 -20.12 -32.50
N GLY A 90 -10.55 -20.68 -33.28
CA GLY A 90 -11.67 -19.99 -33.93
C GLY A 90 -11.32 -18.61 -34.51
N PRO A 91 -10.38 -18.52 -35.47
CA PRO A 91 -9.94 -17.24 -36.02
C PRO A 91 -10.96 -16.63 -37.00
N GLY A 92 -11.96 -17.37 -37.46
CA GLY A 92 -12.91 -16.91 -38.49
C GLY A 92 -12.39 -17.13 -39.91
N THR A 93 -11.36 -17.95 -40.09
CA THR A 93 -10.80 -18.25 -41.42
C THR A 93 -11.56 -19.40 -42.06
N LYS A 94 -11.68 -19.39 -43.39
CA LYS A 94 -12.42 -20.45 -44.10
C LYS A 94 -11.85 -21.84 -43.84
N ALA A 95 -10.54 -22.03 -43.98
CA ALA A 95 -9.92 -23.33 -43.74
C ALA A 95 -9.82 -23.66 -42.24
N GLY A 96 -9.27 -22.75 -41.42
CA GLY A 96 -9.00 -23.03 -40.01
C GLY A 96 -10.24 -23.40 -39.19
N ASP A 97 -11.35 -22.69 -39.37
CA ASP A 97 -12.58 -23.01 -38.63
C ASP A 97 -13.15 -24.38 -39.02
N ILE A 98 -13.01 -24.79 -40.29
CA ILE A 98 -13.49 -26.10 -40.79
C ILE A 98 -12.63 -27.22 -40.21
N GLU A 99 -11.31 -27.10 -40.30
CA GLU A 99 -10.38 -28.12 -39.82
C GLU A 99 -10.52 -28.29 -38.30
N GLU A 100 -10.44 -27.20 -37.54
CA GLU A 100 -10.57 -27.22 -36.08
C GLU A 100 -11.97 -27.72 -35.65
N GLY A 101 -13.04 -27.22 -36.26
CA GLY A 101 -14.41 -27.60 -35.93
C GLY A 101 -14.66 -29.10 -36.15
N SER A 102 -14.12 -29.66 -37.22
CA SER A 102 -14.20 -31.09 -37.52
C SER A 102 -13.47 -31.94 -36.48
N VAL A 103 -12.28 -31.50 -36.05
CA VAL A 103 -11.50 -32.17 -35.00
C VAL A 103 -12.24 -32.13 -33.66
N ILE A 104 -12.81 -30.97 -33.30
CA ILE A 104 -13.58 -30.81 -32.06
C ILE A 104 -14.79 -31.75 -32.05
N ASP A 105 -15.56 -31.80 -33.13
CA ASP A 105 -16.73 -32.70 -33.23
C ASP A 105 -16.33 -34.17 -33.00
N LYS A 106 -15.26 -34.60 -33.69
CA LYS A 106 -14.77 -35.98 -33.63
C LYS A 106 -14.23 -36.38 -32.26
N VAL A 107 -13.46 -35.51 -31.60
CA VAL A 107 -12.82 -35.84 -30.32
C VAL A 107 -13.81 -35.71 -29.16
N PHE A 108 -14.57 -34.63 -29.12
CA PHE A 108 -15.37 -34.31 -27.96
C PHE A 108 -16.79 -34.85 -28.04
N CYS A 109 -17.42 -34.95 -29.23
CA CYS A 109 -18.86 -35.14 -29.33
C CYS A 109 -19.35 -36.58 -29.45
N SER A 110 -18.50 -37.54 -29.85
CA SER A 110 -18.94 -38.92 -30.18
C SER A 110 -19.63 -39.69 -29.04
N LYS A 111 -19.41 -39.32 -27.78
CA LYS A 111 -19.98 -40.00 -26.59
C LYS A 111 -20.78 -39.07 -25.69
N ARG A 112 -21.15 -37.88 -26.18
CA ARG A 112 -21.86 -36.87 -25.37
C ARG A 112 -23.37 -37.07 -25.40
N GLN A 113 -23.99 -36.81 -24.25
CA GLN A 113 -25.46 -36.76 -24.12
C GLN A 113 -26.02 -35.35 -24.31
N LYS A 114 -25.21 -34.32 -24.08
CA LYS A 114 -25.56 -32.91 -24.23
C LYS A 114 -24.62 -32.26 -25.26
N PRO A 115 -25.12 -31.28 -26.04
CA PRO A 115 -24.27 -30.55 -26.97
C PRO A 115 -23.03 -29.97 -26.28
N LEU A 116 -21.89 -30.02 -26.96
CA LEU A 116 -20.69 -29.33 -26.52
C LEU A 116 -20.86 -27.84 -26.72
N LEU A 117 -20.68 -27.05 -25.66
CA LEU A 117 -20.64 -25.61 -25.77
C LEU A 117 -19.28 -25.17 -26.31
N ILE A 118 -19.27 -24.32 -27.32
CA ILE A 118 -18.05 -23.81 -27.95
C ILE A 118 -18.10 -22.29 -28.15
N GLY A 119 -16.94 -21.66 -28.24
CA GLY A 119 -16.82 -20.23 -28.56
C GLY A 119 -15.37 -19.82 -28.80
N SER A 120 -15.17 -18.55 -29.14
CA SER A 120 -13.85 -17.95 -29.36
C SER A 120 -13.88 -16.47 -28.95
N VAL A 121 -13.01 -16.09 -28.00
CA VAL A 121 -12.81 -14.70 -27.57
C VAL A 121 -12.38 -13.79 -28.72
N LYS A 122 -11.80 -14.37 -29.80
CA LYS A 122 -11.37 -13.60 -30.97
C LYS A 122 -12.54 -12.94 -31.68
N SER A 123 -13.75 -13.50 -31.58
CA SER A 123 -14.95 -12.83 -32.08
C SER A 123 -15.21 -11.51 -31.38
N ASN A 124 -14.90 -11.42 -30.07
CA ASN A 124 -15.16 -10.24 -29.25
C ASN A 124 -14.07 -9.16 -29.35
N MET A 125 -12.80 -9.57 -29.47
CA MET A 125 -11.67 -8.64 -29.34
C MET A 125 -10.64 -8.71 -30.48
N GLY A 126 -10.91 -9.47 -31.54
CA GLY A 126 -9.93 -9.76 -32.58
C GLY A 126 -8.86 -10.78 -32.13
N HIS A 127 -7.94 -11.08 -33.03
CA HIS A 127 -6.85 -12.02 -32.83
C HIS A 127 -5.58 -11.30 -32.36
N SER A 128 -5.23 -11.47 -31.09
CA SER A 128 -4.06 -10.86 -30.43
C SER A 128 -2.73 -11.57 -30.74
N GLU A 129 -2.66 -12.23 -31.90
CA GLU A 129 -1.52 -13.02 -32.40
C GLU A 129 -0.82 -13.86 -31.32
N ALA A 130 0.38 -13.46 -30.89
CA ALA A 130 1.17 -14.18 -29.89
C ALA A 130 0.45 -14.29 -28.52
N CYS A 131 -0.43 -13.34 -28.19
CA CYS A 131 -1.19 -13.33 -26.95
C CYS A 131 -2.52 -14.11 -27.02
N ALA A 132 -2.87 -14.68 -28.18
CA ALA A 132 -4.18 -15.30 -28.41
C ALA A 132 -4.53 -16.42 -27.41
N GLY A 133 -3.57 -17.29 -27.11
CA GLY A 133 -3.77 -18.36 -26.13
C GLY A 133 -4.07 -17.82 -24.73
N LEU A 134 -3.34 -16.79 -24.30
CA LEU A 134 -3.54 -16.19 -22.97
C LEU A 134 -4.84 -15.37 -22.90
N THR A 135 -5.28 -14.72 -23.98
CA THR A 135 -6.62 -14.09 -24.02
C THR A 135 -7.72 -15.12 -23.82
N SER A 136 -7.59 -16.30 -24.44
CA SER A 136 -8.52 -17.42 -24.28
C SER A 136 -8.51 -17.99 -22.85
N VAL A 137 -7.32 -18.07 -22.23
CA VAL A 137 -7.20 -18.42 -20.80
C VAL A 137 -7.93 -17.40 -19.92
N ILE A 138 -7.70 -16.09 -20.10
CA ILE A 138 -8.36 -15.05 -19.29
C ILE A 138 -9.89 -15.14 -19.41
N LYS A 139 -10.42 -15.25 -20.63
CA LYS A 139 -11.87 -15.42 -20.84
C LYS A 139 -12.42 -16.68 -20.16
N SER A 140 -11.64 -17.76 -20.15
CA SER A 140 -11.98 -19.00 -19.44
C SER A 140 -11.97 -18.82 -17.92
N LEU A 141 -10.98 -18.11 -17.36
CA LEU A 141 -10.94 -17.79 -15.92
C LEU A 141 -12.13 -16.90 -15.50
N ILE A 142 -12.46 -15.88 -16.30
CA ILE A 142 -13.65 -15.04 -16.06
C ILE A 142 -14.92 -15.90 -16.11
N THR A 143 -15.03 -16.82 -17.08
CA THR A 143 -16.16 -17.75 -17.19
C THR A 143 -16.31 -18.61 -15.92
N MET A 144 -15.20 -19.11 -15.39
CA MET A 144 -15.18 -19.92 -14.17
C MET A 144 -15.57 -19.13 -12.93
N GLU A 145 -15.05 -17.91 -12.76
CA GLU A 145 -15.34 -17.07 -11.58
C GLU A 145 -16.78 -16.55 -11.58
N GLU A 146 -17.26 -16.05 -12.72
CA GLU A 146 -18.60 -15.48 -12.87
C GLU A 146 -19.69 -16.54 -13.04
N GLY A 147 -19.30 -17.80 -13.32
CA GLY A 147 -20.23 -18.90 -13.56
C GLY A 147 -21.07 -18.73 -14.82
N HIS A 148 -20.60 -17.96 -15.81
CA HIS A 148 -21.30 -17.71 -17.07
C HIS A 148 -20.31 -17.64 -18.24
N ILE A 149 -20.63 -18.31 -19.34
CA ILE A 149 -19.88 -18.22 -20.59
C ILE A 149 -20.32 -16.93 -21.31
N PRO A 150 -19.42 -16.00 -21.61
CA PRO A 150 -19.75 -14.79 -22.34
C PRO A 150 -20.12 -15.12 -23.81
N PRO A 151 -21.05 -14.36 -24.42
CA PRO A 151 -21.47 -14.58 -25.81
C PRO A 151 -20.34 -14.42 -26.82
N ASN A 152 -20.22 -15.38 -27.72
CA ASN A 152 -19.56 -15.25 -29.01
C ASN A 152 -20.39 -14.31 -29.89
N ILE A 153 -19.72 -13.38 -30.58
CA ILE A 153 -20.39 -12.42 -31.45
C ILE A 153 -20.13 -12.74 -32.93
N HIS A 154 -20.88 -12.08 -33.82
CA HIS A 154 -20.78 -12.26 -35.28
C HIS A 154 -21.09 -13.67 -35.82
N TYR A 155 -21.85 -14.46 -35.06
CA TYR A 155 -22.34 -15.78 -35.47
C TYR A 155 -23.85 -15.71 -35.78
N ASN A 156 -24.20 -15.86 -37.06
CA ASN A 156 -25.57 -15.81 -37.58
C ASN A 156 -25.96 -17.13 -38.26
N THR A 157 -25.09 -17.64 -39.12
CA THR A 157 -25.34 -18.84 -39.92
C THR A 157 -24.23 -19.85 -39.65
N PRO A 158 -24.54 -21.07 -39.17
CA PRO A 158 -23.52 -22.08 -38.93
C PRO A 158 -22.77 -22.41 -40.23
N LYS A 159 -21.45 -22.55 -40.13
CA LYS A 159 -20.61 -23.00 -41.24
C LYS A 159 -20.97 -24.43 -41.64
N ARG A 160 -21.39 -24.62 -42.89
CA ARG A 160 -22.04 -25.86 -43.38
C ARG A 160 -21.11 -27.06 -43.42
N GLU A 161 -19.82 -26.83 -43.58
CA GLU A 161 -18.80 -27.88 -43.64
C GLU A 161 -18.50 -28.52 -42.26
N ILE A 162 -19.05 -27.97 -41.17
CA ILE A 162 -18.89 -28.50 -39.80
C ILE A 162 -20.16 -29.24 -39.39
N GLU A 163 -20.20 -30.56 -39.62
CA GLU A 163 -21.37 -31.41 -39.36
C GLU A 163 -21.90 -31.28 -37.93
N GLY A 164 -21.00 -31.24 -36.94
CA GLY A 164 -21.38 -31.09 -35.52
C GLY A 164 -22.20 -29.83 -35.20
N LEU A 165 -22.01 -28.73 -35.94
CA LEU A 165 -22.81 -27.51 -35.79
C LEU A 165 -24.19 -27.67 -36.42
N ILE A 166 -24.28 -28.29 -37.59
CA ILE A 166 -25.53 -28.50 -38.33
C ILE A 166 -26.42 -29.51 -37.61
N GLU A 167 -25.84 -30.58 -37.07
CA GLU A 167 -26.56 -31.62 -36.34
C GLU A 167 -26.81 -31.27 -34.86
N GLY A 168 -26.30 -30.12 -34.40
CA GLY A 168 -26.51 -29.63 -33.03
C GLY A 168 -25.74 -30.39 -31.95
N ARG A 169 -24.75 -31.22 -32.32
CA ARG A 169 -23.79 -31.82 -31.38
C ARG A 169 -22.89 -30.78 -30.73
N MET A 170 -22.61 -29.69 -31.44
CA MET A 170 -21.87 -28.54 -30.99
C MET A 170 -22.78 -27.31 -31.02
N LYS A 171 -22.69 -26.47 -29.99
CA LYS A 171 -23.48 -25.24 -29.88
C LYS A 171 -22.55 -24.05 -29.59
N VAL A 172 -22.45 -23.14 -30.57
CA VAL A 172 -21.80 -21.85 -30.37
C VAL A 172 -22.59 -21.03 -29.36
N VAL A 173 -21.92 -20.52 -28.33
CA VAL A 173 -22.55 -19.74 -27.27
C VAL A 173 -22.80 -18.33 -27.77
N VAL A 174 -24.04 -17.97 -28.11
CA VAL A 174 -24.42 -16.62 -28.61
C VAL A 174 -25.20 -15.77 -27.61
N GLU A 175 -25.47 -16.33 -26.44
CA GLU A 175 -26.14 -15.66 -25.32
C GLU A 175 -25.36 -15.92 -24.03
N LYS A 176 -25.54 -15.07 -23.01
CA LYS A 176 -24.92 -15.25 -21.70
C LYS A 176 -25.42 -16.57 -21.11
N THR A 177 -24.57 -17.60 -21.14
CA THR A 177 -24.99 -18.97 -20.84
C THR A 177 -24.44 -19.40 -19.48
N PRO A 178 -25.27 -19.88 -18.54
CA PRO A 178 -24.80 -20.38 -17.25
C PRO A 178 -23.77 -21.51 -17.41
N PHE A 179 -22.64 -21.40 -16.71
CA PHE A 179 -21.61 -22.43 -16.61
C PHE A 179 -21.86 -23.28 -15.37
N THR A 180 -22.70 -24.32 -15.52
CA THR A 180 -23.28 -25.09 -14.41
C THR A 180 -22.74 -26.51 -14.25
N ASP A 181 -21.84 -26.93 -15.13
CA ASP A 181 -21.26 -28.27 -15.07
C ASP A 181 -20.38 -28.42 -13.82
N SER A 182 -20.63 -29.47 -13.04
CA SER A 182 -19.90 -29.73 -11.79
C SER A 182 -18.42 -29.98 -12.00
N ASN A 183 -18.02 -30.48 -13.18
CA ASN A 183 -16.63 -30.75 -13.47
C ASN A 183 -15.81 -29.46 -13.67
N GLY A 184 -16.46 -28.40 -14.16
CA GLY A 184 -15.83 -27.10 -14.37
C GLY A 184 -14.60 -27.14 -15.27
N LEU A 185 -14.65 -27.99 -16.30
CA LEU A 185 -13.53 -28.23 -17.22
C LEU A 185 -13.68 -27.35 -18.46
N ILE A 186 -12.67 -26.53 -18.72
CA ILE A 186 -12.57 -25.74 -19.96
C ILE A 186 -11.32 -26.15 -20.71
N ALA A 187 -11.50 -26.60 -21.95
CA ALA A 187 -10.44 -26.94 -22.86
C ALA A 187 -10.17 -25.76 -23.80
N ILE A 188 -8.89 -25.46 -24.07
CA ILE A 188 -8.46 -24.26 -24.78
C ILE A 188 -7.53 -24.66 -25.93
N ASN A 189 -7.87 -24.25 -27.15
CA ASN A 189 -7.04 -24.42 -28.34
C ASN A 189 -6.30 -23.13 -28.69
N ASN A 190 -5.04 -23.26 -29.09
CA ASN A 190 -4.29 -22.17 -29.69
C ASN A 190 -3.33 -22.68 -30.77
N PHE A 191 -3.62 -22.34 -32.03
CA PHE A 191 -2.90 -22.83 -33.20
C PHE A 191 -2.21 -21.66 -33.92
N GLY A 192 -0.90 -21.73 -34.05
CA GLY A 192 -0.11 -20.71 -34.75
C GLY A 192 -0.14 -20.94 -36.25
N PHE A 193 -0.19 -19.87 -37.06
CA PHE A 193 -0.25 -19.97 -38.52
C PHE A 193 0.93 -20.74 -39.15
N GLY A 194 2.08 -20.82 -38.44
CA GLY A 194 3.23 -21.62 -38.85
C GLY A 194 3.08 -23.13 -38.61
N GLY A 195 1.95 -23.58 -38.06
CA GLY A 195 1.63 -24.98 -37.76
C GLY A 195 2.02 -25.45 -36.37
N SER A 196 2.34 -24.55 -35.43
CA SER A 196 2.58 -24.93 -34.03
C SER A 196 1.27 -24.93 -33.27
N ASN A 197 0.88 -26.07 -32.71
CA ASN A 197 -0.40 -26.24 -32.04
C ASN A 197 -0.23 -26.44 -30.55
N CYS A 198 -1.12 -25.87 -29.74
CA CYS A 198 -1.14 -26.04 -28.30
C CYS A 198 -2.56 -26.26 -27.79
N HIS A 199 -2.69 -27.16 -26.82
CA HIS A 199 -3.93 -27.44 -26.11
C HIS A 199 -3.70 -27.38 -24.60
N VAL A 200 -4.62 -26.75 -23.87
CA VAL A 200 -4.57 -26.63 -22.41
C VAL A 200 -5.94 -26.98 -21.82
N LEU A 201 -5.93 -27.72 -20.71
CA LEU A 201 -7.12 -28.02 -19.94
C LEU A 201 -7.06 -27.36 -18.57
N LEU A 202 -8.08 -26.56 -18.27
CA LEU A 202 -8.27 -25.90 -16.99
C LEU A 202 -9.42 -26.52 -16.21
N GLU A 203 -9.22 -26.71 -14.92
CA GLU A 203 -10.26 -27.09 -13.95
C GLU A 203 -10.48 -25.93 -12.98
N TRP A 204 -11.72 -25.51 -12.78
CA TRP A 204 -12.02 -24.43 -11.84
C TRP A 204 -11.70 -24.79 -10.38
N ASN A 205 -11.65 -23.78 -9.50
CA ASN A 205 -11.62 -24.03 -8.07
C ASN A 205 -13.00 -24.48 -7.55
N HIS A 206 -13.06 -25.67 -6.94
CA HIS A 206 -14.29 -26.25 -6.39
C HIS A 206 -14.71 -25.68 -5.03
N LYS A 207 -13.88 -24.84 -4.41
CA LYS A 207 -14.24 -24.23 -3.11
C LYS A 207 -15.37 -23.22 -3.30
N ALA A 208 -16.54 -23.56 -2.78
CA ALA A 208 -17.72 -22.70 -2.79
C ALA A 208 -17.70 -21.69 -1.64
N LYS A 209 -18.26 -20.51 -1.91
CA LYS A 209 -18.34 -19.42 -0.92
C LYS A 209 -19.40 -19.72 0.15
N LEU A 210 -18.99 -19.69 1.41
CA LEU A 210 -19.91 -19.84 2.56
C LEU A 210 -20.56 -18.50 2.90
N ASN A 211 -21.81 -18.52 3.38
CA ASN A 211 -22.56 -17.33 3.82
C ASN A 211 -22.50 -16.14 2.85
N ARG A 212 -22.42 -16.42 1.54
CA ARG A 212 -22.27 -15.41 0.46
C ARG A 212 -21.05 -14.50 0.64
N GLY A 213 -20.05 -14.91 1.42
CA GLY A 213 -18.81 -14.16 1.68
C GLY A 213 -18.85 -13.35 2.97
N LEU A 214 -20.01 -13.20 3.60
CA LEU A 214 -20.13 -12.41 4.82
C LEU A 214 -19.38 -13.07 5.99
N PRO A 215 -18.76 -12.27 6.88
CA PRO A 215 -18.22 -12.78 8.13
C PRO A 215 -19.25 -13.51 9.00
N ASN A 216 -18.80 -14.52 9.73
CA ASN A 216 -19.66 -15.31 10.64
C ASN A 216 -19.90 -14.62 11.98
N ASP A 217 -19.08 -13.63 12.33
CA ASP A 217 -19.17 -12.81 13.54
C ASP A 217 -19.72 -11.41 13.22
N GLU A 218 -19.97 -10.59 14.25
CA GLU A 218 -20.49 -9.22 14.13
C GLU A 218 -19.40 -8.13 14.25
N ILE A 219 -18.12 -8.51 14.32
CA ILE A 219 -17.02 -7.57 14.54
C ILE A 219 -16.86 -6.70 13.27
N PRO A 220 -16.89 -5.36 13.35
CA PRO A 220 -16.57 -4.52 12.20
C PRO A 220 -15.15 -4.79 11.69
N ARG A 221 -14.97 -4.79 10.36
CA ARG A 221 -13.68 -5.00 9.70
C ARG A 221 -13.01 -3.65 9.43
N LEU A 222 -11.77 -3.51 9.88
CA LEU A 222 -10.85 -2.47 9.45
C LEU A 222 -10.16 -2.95 8.18
N ILE A 223 -10.31 -2.22 7.07
CA ILE A 223 -9.62 -2.47 5.81
C ILE A 223 -8.63 -1.34 5.59
N CYS A 224 -7.35 -1.66 5.41
CA CYS A 224 -6.28 -0.72 5.13
C CYS A 224 -5.72 -0.97 3.73
N VAL A 225 -5.52 0.10 2.94
CA VAL A 225 -5.03 0.03 1.56
C VAL A 225 -4.05 1.15 1.28
N SER A 226 -3.14 0.95 0.34
CA SER A 226 -2.20 1.98 -0.11
C SER A 226 -2.12 2.00 -1.64
N GLY A 227 -1.69 3.13 -2.20
CA GLY A 227 -1.60 3.32 -3.64
C GLY A 227 -0.74 4.50 -4.05
N ARG A 228 -0.58 4.67 -5.37
CA ARG A 228 0.21 5.74 -5.99
C ARG A 228 -0.56 7.05 -6.18
N SER A 229 -1.88 7.00 -6.12
CA SER A 229 -2.74 8.16 -6.28
C SER A 229 -3.95 8.07 -5.34
N PRO A 230 -4.65 9.20 -5.07
CA PRO A 230 -5.90 9.19 -4.33
C PRO A 230 -6.98 8.29 -4.95
N GLU A 231 -7.05 8.24 -6.29
CA GLU A 231 -8.01 7.41 -7.03
C GLU A 231 -7.79 5.92 -6.78
N ALA A 232 -6.53 5.49 -6.57
CA ALA A 232 -6.22 4.12 -6.19
C ALA A 232 -6.86 3.75 -4.85
N ILE A 233 -6.81 4.66 -3.87
CA ILE A 233 -7.43 4.45 -2.55
C ILE A 233 -8.96 4.37 -2.68
N SER A 234 -9.55 5.34 -3.38
CA SER A 234 -10.99 5.37 -3.66
C SER A 234 -11.50 4.10 -4.35
N CYS A 235 -10.76 3.57 -5.33
CA CYS A 235 -11.14 2.33 -6.03
C CYS A 235 -11.28 1.13 -5.10
N PHE A 236 -10.49 1.07 -4.02
CA PHE A 236 -10.62 0.02 -3.01
C PHE A 236 -11.71 0.32 -1.97
N LEU A 237 -11.87 1.57 -1.54
CA LEU A 237 -12.68 1.93 -0.36
C LEU A 237 -14.11 2.40 -0.65
N ASP A 238 -14.41 2.94 -1.85
CA ASP A 238 -15.69 3.59 -2.12
C ASP A 238 -16.88 2.65 -2.35
N LYS A 239 -16.63 1.33 -2.42
CA LYS A 239 -17.66 0.28 -2.59
C LYS A 239 -17.37 -0.99 -1.80
N ILE A 240 -16.57 -0.89 -0.75
CA ILE A 240 -16.13 -2.05 0.02
C ILE A 240 -17.28 -2.62 0.89
N ASP A 241 -18.27 -1.81 1.22
CA ASP A 241 -19.51 -2.19 1.90
C ASP A 241 -20.50 -2.91 0.97
N GLU A 242 -20.60 -2.49 -0.30
CA GLU A 242 -21.35 -3.23 -1.34
C GLU A 242 -20.73 -4.62 -1.61
N ASN A 243 -19.42 -4.74 -1.45
CA ASN A 243 -18.64 -5.97 -1.69
C ASN A 243 -18.04 -6.53 -0.40
N PHE A 244 -18.79 -6.48 0.70
CA PHE A 244 -18.32 -6.92 2.00
C PHE A 244 -18.12 -8.45 2.05
N ASP A 245 -16.89 -8.88 1.83
CA ASP A 245 -16.50 -10.29 1.74
C ASP A 245 -15.26 -10.58 2.61
N ALA A 246 -15.39 -11.51 3.55
CA ALA A 246 -14.37 -11.84 4.53
C ALA A 246 -13.08 -12.38 3.88
N GLU A 247 -13.20 -13.19 2.82
CA GLU A 247 -12.04 -13.74 2.12
C GLU A 247 -11.34 -12.66 1.28
N TYR A 248 -12.09 -11.77 0.66
CA TYR A 248 -11.55 -10.61 -0.05
C TYR A 248 -10.81 -9.66 0.91
N ILE A 249 -11.43 -9.31 2.04
CA ILE A 249 -10.82 -8.48 3.07
C ILE A 249 -9.52 -9.11 3.58
N GLN A 250 -9.51 -10.44 3.81
CA GLN A 250 -8.29 -11.13 4.21
C GLN A 250 -7.19 -11.08 3.14
N LEU A 251 -7.53 -11.10 1.84
CA LEU A 251 -6.53 -10.88 0.79
C LEU A 251 -5.96 -9.46 0.85
N LEU A 252 -6.81 -8.44 1.03
CA LEU A 252 -6.36 -7.04 1.16
C LEU A 252 -5.47 -6.86 2.39
N HIS A 253 -5.85 -7.45 3.53
CA HIS A 253 -5.03 -7.43 4.75
C HIS A 253 -3.64 -7.97 4.51
N GLU A 254 -3.47 -8.95 3.61
CA GLU A 254 -2.14 -9.42 3.32
C GLU A 254 -1.40 -8.73 2.19
N VAL A 255 -2.09 -8.19 1.19
CA VAL A 255 -1.45 -7.33 0.19
C VAL A 255 -0.84 -6.09 0.87
N PHE A 256 -1.58 -5.48 1.80
CA PHE A 256 -1.21 -4.23 2.47
C PHE A 256 -0.69 -4.42 3.91
N LYS A 257 -0.21 -5.62 4.23
CA LYS A 257 0.39 -5.92 5.54
C LYS A 257 1.70 -5.18 5.77
N GLU A 258 2.42 -4.87 4.70
CA GLU A 258 3.72 -4.20 4.73
C GLU A 258 3.69 -2.98 3.81
N ASN A 259 4.65 -2.07 3.99
CA ASN A 259 4.79 -0.90 3.15
C ASN A 259 5.16 -1.33 1.73
N ILE A 260 4.33 -0.96 0.77
CA ILE A 260 4.67 -1.11 -0.65
C ILE A 260 5.46 0.13 -1.06
N GLU A 261 6.63 -0.09 -1.65
CA GLU A 261 7.50 0.97 -2.12
C GLU A 261 6.76 1.91 -3.07
N CYS A 262 7.11 3.20 -3.01
CA CYS A 262 6.45 4.27 -3.74
C CYS A 262 4.96 4.48 -3.40
N HIS A 263 4.27 3.70 -2.57
CA HIS A 263 2.88 4.04 -2.22
C HIS A 263 2.82 5.26 -1.30
N ASN A 264 2.60 6.43 -1.89
CA ASN A 264 2.54 7.75 -1.26
C ASN A 264 1.12 8.13 -0.79
N HIS A 265 0.15 7.23 -0.92
CA HIS A 265 -1.21 7.40 -0.41
C HIS A 265 -1.59 6.18 0.41
N ARG A 266 -2.22 6.43 1.57
CA ARG A 266 -2.74 5.40 2.46
C ARG A 266 -4.12 5.77 2.94
N GLY A 267 -5.00 4.79 3.02
CA GLY A 267 -6.32 4.98 3.57
C GLY A 267 -6.84 3.74 4.25
N TYR A 268 -7.91 3.94 5.00
CA TYR A 268 -8.62 2.86 5.65
C TYR A 268 -10.14 3.07 5.62
N SER A 269 -10.87 1.99 5.84
CA SER A 269 -12.30 2.03 6.13
C SER A 269 -12.66 1.04 7.24
N VAL A 270 -13.59 1.43 8.10
CA VAL A 270 -14.22 0.54 9.08
C VAL A 270 -15.60 0.20 8.56
N VAL A 271 -15.88 -1.07 8.34
CA VAL A 271 -17.10 -1.56 7.70
C VAL A 271 -17.73 -2.68 8.52
N SER A 272 -19.04 -2.60 8.71
CA SER A 272 -19.86 -3.65 9.34
C SER A 272 -20.80 -4.28 8.32
N LYS A 273 -21.55 -5.30 8.72
CA LYS A 273 -22.60 -5.90 7.87
C LYS A 273 -23.70 -4.92 7.47
N ILE A 274 -23.86 -3.82 8.22
CA ILE A 274 -24.90 -2.80 7.98
C ILE A 274 -24.38 -1.70 7.03
N GLY A 275 -23.07 -1.66 6.79
CA GLY A 275 -22.43 -0.71 5.87
C GLY A 275 -21.15 -0.10 6.41
N ARG A 276 -20.60 0.84 5.64
CA ARG A 276 -19.41 1.61 5.97
C ARG A 276 -19.68 2.57 7.13
N ILE A 277 -18.86 2.50 8.17
CA ILE A 277 -18.96 3.34 9.37
C ILE A 277 -18.04 4.56 9.25
N THR A 278 -16.80 4.35 8.82
CA THR A 278 -15.80 5.42 8.68
C THR A 278 -14.88 5.11 7.50
N SER A 279 -14.41 6.15 6.83
CA SER A 279 -13.38 6.07 5.80
C SER A 279 -12.50 7.31 5.88
N SER A 280 -11.19 7.13 5.73
CA SER A 280 -10.24 8.23 5.69
C SER A 280 -9.01 7.84 4.88
N TRP A 281 -8.32 8.83 4.35
CA TRP A 281 -7.04 8.63 3.70
C TRP A 281 -6.18 9.89 3.81
N LYS A 282 -4.86 9.68 3.73
CA LYS A 282 -3.86 10.74 3.71
C LYS A 282 -2.76 10.45 2.70
N ARG A 283 -2.07 11.51 2.31
CA ARG A 283 -0.77 11.40 1.67
C ARG A 283 0.26 10.94 2.71
N TYR A 284 0.98 9.89 2.38
CA TYR A 284 2.03 9.29 3.19
C TYR A 284 3.40 9.71 2.62
N PHE A 285 4.31 10.05 3.53
CA PHE A 285 5.72 10.33 3.23
C PHE A 285 6.56 9.22 3.86
N GLU A 286 7.63 8.78 3.20
CA GLU A 286 8.34 7.53 3.54
C GLU A 286 8.80 7.45 5.01
N ASN A 287 9.13 8.58 5.62
CA ASN A 287 9.47 8.63 7.04
C ASN A 287 8.20 8.67 7.90
N ARG A 288 7.98 7.60 8.67
CA ARG A 288 6.95 7.59 9.71
C ARG A 288 7.38 8.47 10.91
N PRO A 289 6.45 9.13 11.61
CA PRO A 289 6.75 9.86 12.83
C PRO A 289 7.17 8.92 13.97
N THR A 290 7.71 9.51 15.03
CA THR A 290 7.94 8.80 16.30
C THR A 290 6.60 8.49 16.97
N LEU A 291 6.35 7.23 17.32
CA LEU A 291 5.15 6.82 18.05
C LEU A 291 5.38 6.85 19.55
N LEU A 292 4.68 7.76 20.22
CA LEU A 292 4.55 7.80 21.66
C LEU A 292 3.19 7.22 22.07
N ILE A 293 3.18 6.18 22.91
CA ILE A 293 1.96 5.70 23.55
C ILE A 293 1.89 6.25 24.98
N ALA A 294 0.88 7.06 25.25
CA ALA A 294 0.60 7.64 26.55
C ALA A 294 -0.53 6.85 27.23
N PHE A 295 -0.24 6.23 28.38
CA PHE A 295 -1.22 5.55 29.21
C PHE A 295 -1.78 6.52 30.24
N GLY A 296 -3.08 6.81 30.14
CA GLY A 296 -3.79 7.72 31.01
C GLY A 296 -5.15 7.21 31.47
N ASP A 297 -5.87 8.03 32.21
CA ASP A 297 -7.12 7.61 32.86
C ASP A 297 -8.32 7.56 31.93
N PHE A 298 -9.19 6.56 32.13
CA PHE A 298 -10.47 6.40 31.45
C PHE A 298 -11.66 6.90 32.29
N GLY A 299 -11.45 7.30 33.54
CA GLY A 299 -12.51 7.79 34.41
C GLY A 299 -13.66 6.80 34.54
N CYS A 300 -14.91 7.26 34.44
CA CYS A 300 -16.09 6.38 34.46
C CYS A 300 -16.38 5.68 33.11
N SER A 301 -15.66 6.01 32.03
CA SER A 301 -15.90 5.46 30.69
C SER A 301 -15.37 4.03 30.50
N TRP A 302 -14.49 3.56 31.39
CA TRP A 302 -13.77 2.29 31.20
C TRP A 302 -14.70 1.08 31.04
N GLN A 303 -15.81 1.02 31.78
CA GLN A 303 -16.75 -0.12 31.77
C GLN A 303 -17.38 -0.30 30.39
N LYS A 304 -17.86 0.82 29.84
CA LYS A 304 -18.50 0.86 28.52
C LYS A 304 -17.52 0.46 27.42
N ILE A 305 -16.29 0.98 27.46
CA ILE A 305 -15.25 0.64 26.47
C ILE A 305 -14.87 -0.85 26.61
N THR A 306 -14.69 -1.34 27.83
CA THR A 306 -14.39 -2.75 28.11
C THR A 306 -15.47 -3.66 27.53
N ASN A 307 -16.76 -3.37 27.80
CA ASN A 307 -17.88 -4.14 27.26
C ASN A 307 -17.89 -4.18 25.71
N HIS A 308 -17.56 -3.08 25.04
CA HIS A 308 -17.47 -3.06 23.57
C HIS A 308 -16.27 -3.86 23.03
N LEU A 309 -15.15 -3.89 23.76
CA LEU A 309 -13.96 -4.64 23.34
C LEU A 309 -14.03 -6.13 23.67
N MET A 310 -15.00 -6.58 24.48
CA MET A 310 -15.20 -8.01 24.79
C MET A 310 -15.51 -8.87 23.56
N ASP A 311 -15.95 -8.28 22.45
CA ASP A 311 -16.15 -9.00 21.19
C ASP A 311 -14.81 -9.46 20.56
N LEU A 312 -13.68 -8.85 20.93
CA LEU A 312 -12.36 -9.23 20.46
C LEU A 312 -11.81 -10.42 21.29
N PRO A 313 -11.46 -11.56 20.67
CA PRO A 313 -11.08 -12.77 21.41
C PRO A 313 -9.87 -12.60 22.34
N VAL A 314 -8.86 -11.81 21.93
CA VAL A 314 -7.65 -11.55 22.73
C VAL A 314 -7.99 -10.71 23.96
N PHE A 315 -8.83 -9.69 23.80
CA PHE A 315 -9.26 -8.83 24.89
C PHE A 315 -10.11 -9.62 25.90
N SER A 316 -11.14 -10.32 25.42
CA SER A 316 -12.00 -11.17 26.24
C SER A 316 -11.22 -12.20 27.06
N ARG A 317 -10.24 -12.88 26.43
CA ARG A 317 -9.35 -13.81 27.13
C ARG A 317 -8.54 -13.12 28.24
N THR A 318 -8.00 -11.93 27.97
CA THR A 318 -7.25 -11.16 28.96
C THR A 318 -8.14 -10.83 30.17
N ILE A 319 -9.39 -10.41 29.95
CA ILE A 319 -10.35 -10.16 31.04
C ILE A 319 -10.67 -11.43 31.82
N MET A 320 -10.78 -12.59 31.16
CA MET A 320 -10.95 -13.88 31.84
C MET A 320 -9.72 -14.27 32.68
N ASP A 321 -8.51 -13.98 32.20
CA ASP A 321 -7.27 -14.22 32.96
C ASP A 321 -7.20 -13.31 34.19
N VAL A 322 -7.64 -12.05 34.07
CA VAL A 322 -7.83 -11.13 35.21
C VAL A 322 -8.84 -11.70 36.20
N GLN A 323 -9.99 -12.20 35.73
CA GLN A 323 -10.99 -12.84 36.60
C GLN A 323 -10.40 -14.03 37.39
N GLN A 324 -9.57 -14.86 36.76
CA GLN A 324 -8.92 -15.97 37.45
C GLN A 324 -8.01 -15.49 38.60
N ILE A 325 -7.30 -14.38 38.42
CA ILE A 325 -6.48 -13.77 39.47
C ILE A 325 -7.36 -13.25 40.62
N LEU A 326 -8.51 -12.66 40.30
CA LEU A 326 -9.45 -12.08 41.26
C LEU A 326 -10.25 -13.12 42.06
N ASN A 327 -10.42 -14.34 41.56
CA ASN A 327 -11.14 -15.42 42.26
C ASN A 327 -10.62 -15.63 43.69
N ASN A 328 -9.30 -15.53 43.89
CA ASN A 328 -8.67 -15.70 45.22
C ASN A 328 -8.91 -14.51 46.17
N ARG A 329 -9.45 -13.40 45.65
CA ARG A 329 -9.79 -12.17 46.40
C ARG A 329 -11.30 -12.00 46.58
N GLY A 330 -12.11 -12.96 46.10
CA GLY A 330 -13.57 -12.89 46.20
C GLY A 330 -14.22 -11.81 45.32
N LEU A 331 -13.52 -11.31 44.30
CA LEU A 331 -14.01 -10.27 43.40
C LEU A 331 -14.41 -10.86 42.04
N ASN A 332 -15.48 -10.33 41.46
CA ASN A 332 -15.98 -10.72 40.14
C ASN A 332 -16.02 -9.51 39.20
N ILE A 333 -15.09 -9.45 38.25
CA ILE A 333 -14.98 -8.34 37.30
C ILE A 333 -16.15 -8.32 36.30
N LEU A 334 -16.71 -9.49 35.97
CA LEU A 334 -17.88 -9.56 35.08
C LEU A 334 -19.11 -8.96 35.77
N ASP A 335 -19.26 -9.16 37.08
CA ASP A 335 -20.33 -8.52 37.86
C ASP A 335 -20.16 -6.99 37.91
N ILE A 336 -18.92 -6.51 38.10
CA ILE A 336 -18.57 -5.08 38.06
C ILE A 336 -18.91 -4.45 36.69
N LEU A 337 -18.69 -5.20 35.59
CA LEU A 337 -18.95 -4.73 34.22
C LEU A 337 -20.43 -4.77 33.82
N GLN A 338 -21.20 -5.74 34.31
CA GLN A 338 -22.58 -5.99 33.86
C GLN A 338 -23.64 -5.32 34.73
N ASN A 339 -23.48 -5.34 36.05
CA ASN A 339 -24.53 -4.96 36.99
C ASN A 339 -24.27 -3.62 37.67
N ASN A 340 -23.17 -2.93 37.34
CA ASN A 340 -22.66 -1.79 38.11
C ASN A 340 -22.70 -2.06 39.61
N ASN A 341 -22.44 -3.31 40.00
CA ASN A 341 -22.66 -3.76 41.36
C ASN A 341 -21.51 -3.20 42.21
N PHE A 342 -21.76 -2.05 42.86
CA PHE A 342 -20.84 -1.30 43.72
C PHE A 342 -20.50 -2.04 45.03
N SER A 343 -20.38 -3.36 45.00
CA SER A 343 -19.78 -4.12 46.11
C SER A 343 -18.36 -3.63 46.42
N VAL A 344 -17.76 -2.92 45.46
CA VAL A 344 -16.47 -2.23 45.54
C VAL A 344 -16.69 -0.70 45.42
N HIS A 345 -16.00 0.08 46.26
CA HIS A 345 -16.09 1.55 46.32
C HIS A 345 -15.87 2.20 44.92
N PRO A 346 -16.62 3.25 44.50
CA PRO A 346 -16.54 3.81 43.15
C PRO A 346 -15.14 4.23 42.69
N VAL A 347 -14.35 4.81 43.61
CA VAL A 347 -12.94 5.17 43.37
C VAL A 347 -12.09 3.94 43.04
N VAL A 348 -12.31 2.85 43.79
CA VAL A 348 -11.59 1.59 43.57
C VAL A 348 -11.96 1.01 42.22
N SER A 349 -13.25 1.05 41.86
CA SER A 349 -13.76 0.60 40.56
C SER A 349 -13.10 1.34 39.39
N ASN A 350 -12.97 2.67 39.47
CA ASN A 350 -12.40 3.46 38.38
C ASN A 350 -10.88 3.27 38.25
N ILE A 351 -10.13 3.33 39.35
CA ILE A 351 -8.67 3.13 39.33
C ILE A 351 -8.33 1.73 38.81
N PHE A 352 -8.96 0.70 39.40
CA PHE A 352 -8.72 -0.68 39.02
C PHE A 352 -9.19 -0.96 37.59
N GLY A 353 -10.38 -0.47 37.23
CA GLY A 353 -10.98 -0.64 35.93
C GLY A 353 -10.20 0.01 34.78
N THR A 354 -9.68 1.22 35.00
CA THR A 354 -8.76 1.90 34.07
C THR A 354 -7.55 1.02 33.77
N VAL A 355 -6.89 0.49 34.81
CA VAL A 355 -5.71 -0.37 34.60
C VAL A 355 -6.10 -1.67 33.89
N VAL A 356 -7.21 -2.33 34.26
CA VAL A 356 -7.63 -3.55 33.57
C VAL A 356 -7.91 -3.31 32.08
N LEU A 357 -8.59 -2.21 31.74
CA LEU A 357 -8.84 -1.83 30.35
C LEU A 357 -7.51 -1.60 29.61
N GLN A 358 -6.58 -0.86 30.20
CA GLN A 358 -5.24 -0.64 29.64
C GLN A 358 -4.51 -1.97 29.40
N LEU A 359 -4.52 -2.90 30.36
CA LEU A 359 -3.90 -4.23 30.21
C LEU A 359 -4.49 -5.00 29.02
N GLY A 360 -5.81 -4.97 28.85
CA GLY A 360 -6.48 -5.59 27.71
C GLY A 360 -6.09 -4.95 26.37
N ILE A 361 -6.01 -3.61 26.31
CA ILE A 361 -5.55 -2.88 25.12
C ILE A 361 -4.08 -3.19 24.81
N ILE A 362 -3.23 -3.32 25.82
CA ILE A 362 -1.83 -3.71 25.66
C ILE A 362 -1.72 -5.08 24.98
N GLU A 363 -2.50 -6.07 25.42
CA GLU A 363 -2.51 -7.40 24.78
C GLU A 363 -3.01 -7.35 23.33
N LEU A 364 -3.99 -6.49 23.03
CA LEU A 364 -4.41 -6.24 21.65
C LEU A 364 -3.27 -5.63 20.81
N LEU A 365 -2.59 -4.60 21.31
CA LEU A 365 -1.47 -3.95 20.61
C LEU A 365 -0.30 -4.90 20.39
N LYS A 366 0.04 -5.73 21.39
CA LYS A 366 1.05 -6.80 21.28
C LYS A 366 0.66 -7.82 20.22
N ASN A 367 -0.60 -8.29 20.21
CA ASN A 367 -1.11 -9.22 19.21
C ASN A 367 -1.09 -8.62 17.78
N LEU A 368 -1.36 -7.32 17.67
CA LEU A 368 -1.27 -6.54 16.43
C LEU A 368 0.16 -6.17 16.05
N LYS A 369 1.16 -6.49 16.88
CA LYS A 369 2.56 -6.10 16.70
C LYS A 369 2.78 -4.59 16.55
N VAL A 370 1.94 -3.77 17.19
CA VAL A 370 2.17 -2.33 17.28
C VAL A 370 3.31 -2.10 18.25
N LYS A 371 4.39 -1.47 17.77
CA LYS A 371 5.58 -1.16 18.56
C LYS A 371 5.69 0.35 18.73
N PRO A 372 5.52 0.89 19.95
CA PRO A 372 5.87 2.27 20.23
C PRO A 372 7.38 2.47 20.14
N ASP A 373 7.80 3.67 19.76
CA ASP A 373 9.19 4.12 19.94
C ASP A 373 9.40 4.62 21.37
N VAL A 374 8.35 5.17 21.97
CA VAL A 374 8.34 5.75 23.30
C VAL A 374 7.04 5.39 24.02
N ILE A 375 7.12 5.08 25.30
CA ILE A 375 5.95 4.97 26.17
C ILE A 375 6.01 5.97 27.31
N LEU A 376 4.85 6.43 27.74
CA LEU A 376 4.67 7.36 28.85
C LEU A 376 3.48 6.89 29.67
N GLY A 377 3.60 6.89 30.99
CA GLY A 377 2.49 6.63 31.89
C GLY A 377 2.41 7.75 32.91
N HIS A 378 1.20 8.21 33.22
CA HIS A 378 0.95 9.08 34.36
C HIS A 378 0.11 8.34 35.40
N ALA A 379 0.37 8.59 36.69
CA ALA A 379 -0.29 7.91 37.81
C ALA A 379 -0.35 6.38 37.63
N THR A 380 -1.56 5.82 37.57
CA THR A 380 -1.84 4.39 37.40
C THR A 380 -1.39 3.85 36.03
N GLY A 381 -1.22 4.72 35.03
CA GLY A 381 -0.63 4.40 33.74
C GLY A 381 0.83 3.94 33.81
N GLU A 382 1.57 4.24 34.89
CA GLU A 382 2.91 3.67 35.10
C GLU A 382 2.88 2.15 35.30
N ILE A 383 1.79 1.60 35.84
CA ILE A 383 1.57 0.15 35.96
C ILE A 383 1.42 -0.46 34.56
N ALA A 384 0.68 0.22 33.68
CA ALA A 384 0.51 -0.18 32.29
C ALA A 384 1.83 -0.12 31.52
N CYS A 385 2.66 0.91 31.71
CA CYS A 385 4.02 0.96 31.16
C CYS A 385 4.88 -0.22 31.63
N ALA A 386 4.91 -0.48 32.93
CA ALA A 386 5.69 -1.58 33.50
C ALA A 386 5.20 -2.95 32.99
N TYR A 387 3.90 -3.13 32.76
CA TYR A 387 3.35 -4.34 32.14
C TYR A 387 3.65 -4.43 30.63
N PHE A 388 3.58 -3.31 29.91
CA PHE A 388 3.91 -3.25 28.49
C PHE A 388 5.34 -3.76 28.24
N GLU A 389 6.28 -3.31 29.08
CA GLU A 389 7.70 -3.67 29.03
C GLU A 389 8.04 -5.04 29.65
N GLY A 390 7.06 -5.73 30.22
CA GLY A 390 7.28 -7.03 30.88
C GLY A 390 8.03 -6.94 32.22
N LEU A 391 8.14 -5.75 32.80
CA LEU A 391 8.63 -5.55 34.17
C LEU A 391 7.62 -6.06 35.21
N LEU A 392 6.32 -6.02 34.88
CA LEU A 392 5.27 -6.67 35.65
C LEU A 392 4.65 -7.84 34.86
N THR A 393 4.37 -8.94 35.56
CA THR A 393 3.46 -9.97 35.05
C THR A 393 2.01 -9.48 35.14
N LEU A 394 1.09 -10.13 34.41
CA LEU A 394 -0.34 -9.79 34.46
C LEU A 394 -0.87 -9.85 35.90
N LYS A 395 -0.51 -10.91 36.63
CA LYS A 395 -0.86 -11.08 38.04
C LYS A 395 -0.34 -9.93 38.90
N GLN A 396 0.92 -9.53 38.73
CA GLN A 396 1.49 -8.43 39.50
C GLN A 396 0.82 -7.10 39.18
N ALA A 397 0.57 -6.78 37.91
CA ALA A 397 -0.10 -5.55 37.51
C ALA A 397 -1.51 -5.45 38.08
N VAL A 398 -2.31 -6.54 37.97
CA VAL A 398 -3.68 -6.62 38.52
C VAL A 398 -3.68 -6.43 40.03
N LEU A 399 -2.81 -7.14 40.76
CA LEU A 399 -2.76 -7.04 42.22
C LEU A 399 -2.25 -5.68 42.67
N THR A 400 -1.27 -5.10 41.98
CA THR A 400 -0.74 -3.75 42.26
C THR A 400 -1.85 -2.71 42.12
N ALA A 401 -2.60 -2.75 41.02
CA ALA A 401 -3.73 -1.84 40.80
C ALA A 401 -4.80 -2.01 41.88
N LEU A 402 -5.13 -3.25 42.26
CA LEU A 402 -6.13 -3.52 43.29
C LEU A 402 -5.69 -3.04 44.68
N GLU A 403 -4.44 -3.28 45.07
CA GLU A 403 -3.92 -2.82 46.37
C GLU A 403 -3.86 -1.28 46.43
N ILE A 404 -3.36 -0.61 45.38
CA ILE A 404 -3.38 0.86 45.29
C ILE A 404 -4.80 1.38 45.45
N ALA A 405 -5.74 0.83 44.66
CA ALA A 405 -7.13 1.23 44.71
C ALA A 405 -7.73 1.05 46.11
N ASN A 406 -7.51 -0.11 46.76
CA ASN A 406 -8.04 -0.43 48.08
C ASN A 406 -7.53 0.48 49.20
N HIS A 407 -6.28 0.94 49.16
CA HIS A 407 -5.74 1.83 50.19
C HIS A 407 -6.22 3.27 49.98
N LEU A 408 -6.40 3.69 48.74
CA LEU A 408 -6.87 5.04 48.41
C LEU A 408 -8.35 5.26 48.74
N LYS A 409 -9.15 4.19 48.84
CA LYS A 409 -10.59 4.30 49.17
C LYS A 409 -10.84 4.97 50.53
N ASP A 410 -9.93 4.77 51.49
CA ASP A 410 -10.12 5.18 52.89
C ASP A 410 -9.67 6.63 53.14
N VAL A 411 -8.99 7.25 52.16
CA VAL A 411 -8.42 8.61 52.25
C VAL A 411 -9.06 9.56 51.22
N ASN A 412 -9.91 9.06 50.31
CA ASN A 412 -10.47 9.88 49.26
C ASN A 412 -11.70 10.68 49.73
N GLU A 413 -11.49 11.94 50.08
CA GLU A 413 -12.55 12.95 50.19
C GLU A 413 -13.00 13.45 48.80
N ALA A 414 -14.23 13.98 48.70
CA ALA A 414 -14.72 14.61 47.48
C ALA A 414 -13.77 15.74 47.06
N SER A 415 -13.09 15.56 45.93
CA SER A 415 -12.08 16.47 45.41
C SER A 415 -12.36 16.78 43.95
N THR A 416 -11.90 17.96 43.53
CA THR A 416 -12.04 18.47 42.17
C THR A 416 -10.70 18.99 41.68
N THR A 417 -10.51 19.01 40.37
CA THR A 417 -9.23 19.32 39.74
C THR A 417 -9.43 20.33 38.63
N TYR A 418 -8.56 21.34 38.57
CA TYR A 418 -8.59 22.40 37.57
C TYR A 418 -7.20 22.68 37.01
N LEU A 419 -7.11 22.87 35.70
CA LEU A 419 -5.97 23.51 35.06
C LEU A 419 -6.15 25.03 35.18
N VAL A 420 -5.14 25.69 35.72
CA VAL A 420 -5.16 27.13 36.00
C VAL A 420 -3.96 27.78 35.36
N LYS A 421 -4.22 28.82 34.56
CA LYS A 421 -3.22 29.78 34.13
C LYS A 421 -3.41 31.10 34.89
N PHE A 422 -2.52 31.37 35.83
CA PHE A 422 -2.57 32.54 36.69
C PHE A 422 -2.34 33.85 35.91
N ASN A 423 -3.10 34.88 36.26
CA ASN A 423 -2.93 36.24 35.74
C ASN A 423 -2.09 37.10 36.71
N GLY A 424 -0.77 36.87 36.79
CA GLY A 424 0.14 37.61 37.68
C GLY A 424 1.22 36.74 38.33
N LYS A 425 2.04 37.30 39.26
CA LYS A 425 3.06 36.55 40.02
C LYS A 425 2.62 36.27 41.46
N GLU A 426 2.82 35.02 41.86
CA GLU A 426 2.59 34.38 43.17
C GLU A 426 1.15 34.47 43.70
N VAL A 427 0.43 33.34 43.61
CA VAL A 427 -0.86 33.14 44.26
C VAL A 427 -0.67 32.22 45.46
N SER A 428 -1.09 32.67 46.65
CA SER A 428 -1.12 31.83 47.84
C SER A 428 -2.24 30.79 47.72
N LEU A 429 -1.90 29.51 47.86
CA LEU A 429 -2.88 28.43 47.85
C LEU A 429 -3.63 28.34 49.18
N PRO A 430 -4.95 28.08 49.17
CA PRO A 430 -5.70 27.67 50.36
C PRO A 430 -5.16 26.40 51.00
N LEU A 431 -5.44 26.18 52.29
CA LEU A 431 -4.88 25.09 53.10
C LEU A 431 -5.08 23.69 52.48
N ASN A 432 -6.21 23.47 51.78
CA ASN A 432 -6.61 22.17 51.24
C ASN A 432 -6.59 22.13 49.70
N VAL A 433 -5.87 23.06 49.07
CA VAL A 433 -5.68 23.11 47.62
C VAL A 433 -4.19 22.99 47.34
N GLU A 434 -3.81 21.96 46.59
CA GLU A 434 -2.42 21.66 46.27
C GLU A 434 -2.19 21.75 44.76
N ILE A 435 -0.95 22.03 44.36
CA ILE A 435 -0.51 21.92 42.96
C ILE A 435 -0.06 20.48 42.73
N THR A 436 -0.72 19.78 41.82
CA THR A 436 -0.40 18.40 41.47
C THR A 436 0.50 18.32 40.24
N TRP A 437 0.34 19.24 39.29
CA TRP A 437 1.20 19.36 38.10
C TRP A 437 1.65 20.81 37.91
N ARG A 438 2.92 21.01 37.55
CA ARG A 438 3.48 22.34 37.28
C ARG A 438 4.16 22.40 35.93
N TYR A 439 3.50 23.04 34.95
CA TYR A 439 4.06 23.31 33.63
C TYR A 439 4.93 24.55 33.61
N SER A 440 4.63 25.54 34.44
CA SER A 440 5.43 26.75 34.66
C SER A 440 4.95 27.41 35.96
N ASP A 441 5.58 28.51 36.37
CA ASP A 441 5.14 29.25 37.56
C ASP A 441 3.72 29.81 37.43
N ASP A 442 3.26 30.05 36.19
CA ASP A 442 1.94 30.59 35.86
C ASP A 442 0.96 29.56 35.31
N LEU A 443 1.38 28.33 34.97
CA LEU A 443 0.49 27.27 34.45
C LEU A 443 0.62 26.00 35.29
N VAL A 444 -0.44 25.70 36.05
CA VAL A 444 -0.46 24.60 37.02
C VAL A 444 -1.78 23.84 36.96
N VAL A 445 -1.76 22.60 37.42
CA VAL A 445 -2.97 21.85 37.77
C VAL A 445 -3.11 21.87 39.28
N ILE A 446 -4.23 22.36 39.77
CA ILE A 446 -4.58 22.36 41.18
C ILE A 446 -5.62 21.28 41.48
N SER A 447 -5.51 20.65 42.63
CA SER A 447 -6.48 19.69 43.13
C SER A 447 -6.66 19.86 44.63
N GLY A 448 -7.90 19.69 45.10
CA GLY A 448 -8.23 19.87 46.51
C GLY A 448 -9.66 19.47 46.82
N ARG A 449 -10.11 19.73 48.04
CA ARG A 449 -11.51 19.50 48.45
C ARG A 449 -12.45 20.33 47.57
N THR A 450 -13.56 19.72 47.13
CA THR A 450 -14.45 20.32 46.11
C THR A 450 -14.87 21.75 46.45
N GLU A 451 -15.45 21.96 47.64
CA GLU A 451 -15.98 23.28 48.06
C GLU A 451 -14.89 24.37 48.07
N GLU A 452 -13.73 24.09 48.66
CA GLU A 452 -12.64 25.06 48.82
C GLU A 452 -11.92 25.34 47.51
N THR A 453 -11.78 24.33 46.65
CA THR A 453 -11.16 24.47 45.33
C THR A 453 -12.07 25.25 44.40
N GLU A 454 -13.38 24.98 44.40
CA GLU A 454 -14.35 25.73 43.60
C GLU A 454 -14.42 27.20 44.01
N GLN A 455 -14.39 27.48 45.33
CA GLN A 455 -14.34 28.85 45.83
C GLN A 455 -13.07 29.58 45.34
N PHE A 456 -11.90 28.94 45.47
CA PHE A 456 -10.64 29.52 45.00
C PHE A 456 -10.62 29.73 43.49
N VAL A 457 -11.19 28.80 42.72
CA VAL A 457 -11.34 28.92 41.26
C VAL A 457 -12.23 30.09 40.88
N MET A 458 -13.32 30.36 41.60
CA MET A 458 -14.16 31.53 41.39
C MET A 458 -13.36 32.84 41.60
N GLU A 459 -12.59 32.94 42.68
CA GLU A 459 -11.72 34.09 42.95
C GLU A 459 -10.68 34.30 41.84
N LEU A 460 -10.10 33.22 41.32
CA LEU A 460 -9.14 33.28 40.22
C LEU A 460 -9.78 33.71 38.89
N GLN A 461 -11.01 33.26 38.62
CA GLN A 461 -11.79 33.67 37.46
C GLN A 461 -12.12 35.17 37.50
N GLU A 462 -12.51 35.70 38.66
CA GLU A 462 -12.76 37.14 38.85
C GLU A 462 -11.49 37.98 38.61
N ASN A 463 -10.32 37.43 38.94
CA ASN A 463 -9.02 38.05 38.68
C ASN A 463 -8.51 37.87 37.24
N GLY A 464 -9.31 37.28 36.35
CA GLY A 464 -8.99 37.12 34.92
C GLY A 464 -8.04 35.97 34.59
N SER A 465 -7.85 35.01 35.51
CA SER A 465 -7.09 33.78 35.24
C SER A 465 -7.86 32.87 34.27
N GLN A 466 -7.16 32.11 33.44
CA GLN A 466 -7.79 31.12 32.56
C GLN A 466 -7.90 29.79 33.30
N ILE A 467 -9.10 29.20 33.29
CA ILE A 467 -9.39 28.00 34.07
C ILE A 467 -10.10 26.97 33.20
N VAL A 468 -9.68 25.71 33.31
CA VAL A 468 -10.31 24.56 32.67
C VAL A 468 -10.53 23.49 33.73
N HIS A 469 -11.77 23.04 33.89
CA HIS A 469 -12.12 21.94 34.78
C HIS A 469 -11.64 20.61 34.19
N LEU A 470 -11.07 19.74 35.03
CA LEU A 470 -10.53 18.46 34.62
C LEU A 470 -11.14 17.32 35.45
N ASP A 471 -12.02 16.51 34.85
CA ASP A 471 -12.67 15.37 35.51
C ASP A 471 -11.79 14.11 35.61
N PHE A 472 -10.53 14.20 36.01
CA PHE A 472 -9.67 13.01 36.15
C PHE A 472 -9.99 12.24 37.43
N THR A 473 -10.05 10.91 37.36
CA THR A 473 -10.13 10.11 38.60
C THR A 473 -8.77 9.90 39.25
N ASP A 474 -7.68 10.11 38.49
CA ASP A 474 -6.30 9.85 38.89
C ASP A 474 -5.46 11.09 39.20
N ILE A 475 -5.81 12.31 38.76
CA ILE A 475 -5.02 13.53 39.10
C ILE A 475 -5.19 13.97 40.56
N THR A 476 -6.16 13.41 41.26
CA THR A 476 -6.22 13.55 42.72
C THR A 476 -5.06 12.81 43.39
N LEU A 477 -4.55 11.73 42.76
CA LEU A 477 -3.24 11.13 43.01
C LEU A 477 -2.19 12.17 42.59
N HIS A 478 -1.05 12.26 43.26
CA HIS A 478 -0.06 13.36 43.24
C HIS A 478 -0.30 14.47 44.28
N SER A 479 -0.98 14.14 45.38
CA SER A 479 -1.19 15.04 46.52
C SER A 479 -0.42 14.55 47.76
N GLN A 480 0.13 15.49 48.53
CA GLN A 480 0.85 15.21 49.78
C GLN A 480 -0.04 14.53 50.82
N LYS A 481 -1.38 14.63 50.68
CA LYS A 481 -2.35 13.94 51.53
C LYS A 481 -2.17 12.41 51.57
N TYR A 482 -1.53 11.82 50.57
CA TYR A 482 -1.30 10.37 50.51
C TYR A 482 0.05 9.93 51.09
N VAL A 483 0.89 10.85 51.56
CA VAL A 483 2.18 10.51 52.20
C VAL A 483 1.95 9.65 53.47
N GLU A 484 0.84 9.85 54.17
CA GLU A 484 0.49 9.01 55.34
C GLU A 484 0.24 7.54 54.98
N LEU A 485 -0.12 7.26 53.72
CA LEU A 485 -0.30 5.90 53.21
C LEU A 485 0.99 5.27 52.67
N GLU A 486 2.09 6.03 52.54
CA GLU A 486 3.34 5.60 51.91
C GLU A 486 3.85 4.28 52.50
N LEU A 487 4.00 4.21 53.83
CA LEU A 487 4.54 3.04 54.51
C LEU A 487 3.66 1.79 54.33
N ILE A 488 2.35 1.95 54.49
CA ILE A 488 1.38 0.85 54.41
C ILE A 488 1.32 0.31 52.98
N LEU A 489 1.23 1.20 52.00
CA LEU A 489 1.17 0.84 50.60
C LEU A 489 2.48 0.21 50.12
N LEU A 490 3.63 0.73 50.58
CA LEU A 490 4.94 0.19 50.26
C LEU A 490 5.14 -1.23 50.79
N GLU A 491 4.72 -1.50 52.04
CA GLU A 491 4.75 -2.86 52.60
C GLU A 491 3.90 -3.82 51.77
N SER A 492 2.67 -3.43 51.40
CA SER A 492 1.79 -4.24 50.57
C SER A 492 2.39 -4.49 49.18
N LEU A 493 2.85 -3.44 48.48
CA LEU A 493 3.37 -3.56 47.12
C LEU A 493 4.70 -4.32 47.06
N ARG A 494 5.55 -4.29 48.09
CA ARG A 494 6.77 -5.12 48.16
C ARG A 494 6.49 -6.62 48.15
N THR A 495 5.31 -7.05 48.64
CA THR A 495 4.92 -8.46 48.55
C THR A 495 4.58 -8.90 47.12
N ILE A 496 4.20 -7.94 46.27
CA ILE A 496 3.80 -8.17 44.88
C ILE A 496 5.00 -7.94 43.93
N ILE A 497 5.80 -6.91 44.21
CA ILE A 497 6.96 -6.45 43.43
C ILE A 497 8.20 -6.50 44.35
N PRO A 498 8.75 -7.70 44.61
CA PRO A 498 9.87 -7.84 45.53
C PRO A 498 11.21 -7.38 44.93
N ASP A 499 11.34 -7.45 43.59
CA ASP A 499 12.60 -7.22 42.89
C ASP A 499 12.63 -5.84 42.20
N GLU A 500 13.77 -5.17 42.32
CA GLU A 500 14.08 -3.96 41.56
C GLU A 500 14.50 -4.31 40.14
N LYS A 501 13.98 -3.57 39.15
CA LYS A 501 14.24 -3.82 37.72
C LYS A 501 14.65 -2.55 37.00
N LEU A 502 15.58 -2.66 36.06
CA LEU A 502 16.02 -1.51 35.28
C LEU A 502 14.95 -1.12 34.26
N ARG A 503 14.61 0.17 34.18
CA ARG A 503 13.72 0.70 33.15
C ARG A 503 14.45 0.83 31.83
N ILE A 504 13.72 0.65 30.74
CA ILE A 504 14.27 0.92 29.41
C ILE A 504 14.24 2.41 29.11
N LYS A 505 15.16 2.88 28.26
CA LYS A 505 15.30 4.31 27.94
C LYS A 505 14.11 4.91 27.19
N SER A 506 13.35 4.10 26.45
CA SER A 506 12.14 4.55 25.74
C SER A 506 10.92 4.70 26.64
N TRP A 507 11.01 4.31 27.91
CA TRP A 507 9.99 4.67 28.90
C TRP A 507 10.31 6.05 29.45
N LEU A 508 9.58 7.05 28.92
CA LEU A 508 9.58 8.40 29.43
C LEU A 508 8.77 8.48 30.72
N SER A 509 9.35 9.11 31.74
CA SER A 509 8.75 9.23 33.05
C SER A 509 8.93 10.62 33.61
N PHE A 510 7.95 11.04 34.40
CA PHE A 510 7.96 12.28 35.15
C PHE A 510 8.99 12.29 36.27
N ARG A 511 9.67 11.16 36.52
CA ARG A 511 10.74 11.02 37.51
C ARG A 511 12.01 10.49 36.86
N ASP A 512 13.13 11.12 37.23
CA ASP A 512 14.48 10.78 36.76
C ASP A 512 15.10 9.65 37.60
N GLU A 513 14.41 8.52 37.69
CA GLU A 513 14.86 7.33 38.44
C GLU A 513 15.06 6.14 37.48
N PRO A 514 16.26 5.56 37.31
CA PRO A 514 16.49 4.50 36.33
C PRO A 514 15.86 3.14 36.73
N ILE A 515 15.47 2.98 37.99
CA ILE A 515 15.00 1.72 38.58
C ILE A 515 13.48 1.77 38.77
N PHE A 516 12.81 0.69 38.38
CA PHE A 516 11.42 0.40 38.68
C PHE A 516 11.32 -0.56 39.86
N SER A 517 10.50 -0.20 40.86
CA SER A 517 10.29 -0.95 42.10
C SER A 517 8.92 -0.61 42.72
N ALA A 518 8.56 -1.29 43.82
CA ALA A 518 7.42 -0.89 44.63
C ALA A 518 7.56 0.56 45.15
N ASP A 519 8.76 0.93 45.59
CA ASP A 519 9.08 2.29 46.07
C ASP A 519 8.90 3.34 44.98
N TYR A 520 9.34 3.02 43.76
CA TYR A 520 9.05 3.83 42.59
C TYR A 520 7.52 4.04 42.47
N LEU A 521 6.71 2.99 42.34
CA LEU A 521 5.26 3.18 42.15
C LEU A 521 4.55 3.91 43.29
N VAL A 522 4.96 3.69 44.54
CA VAL A 522 4.38 4.40 45.69
C VAL A 522 4.67 5.89 45.58
N LYS A 523 5.93 6.27 45.36
CA LYS A 523 6.35 7.66 45.19
C LYS A 523 5.67 8.38 44.02
N SER A 524 5.34 7.69 42.92
CA SER A 524 4.59 8.34 41.85
C SER A 524 3.19 8.75 42.26
N LEU A 525 2.59 8.16 43.30
CA LEU A 525 1.21 8.47 43.70
C LEU A 525 1.07 9.77 44.50
N TYR A 526 2.15 10.41 44.98
CA TYR A 526 2.08 11.66 45.77
C TYR A 526 3.12 12.71 45.38
N SER A 527 4.08 12.39 44.51
CA SER A 527 5.03 13.38 44.00
C SER A 527 4.36 14.34 43.00
N GLU A 528 4.68 15.63 43.10
CA GLU A 528 4.30 16.65 42.10
C GLU A 528 4.89 16.30 40.73
N ILE A 529 4.10 16.45 39.67
CA ILE A 529 4.52 16.17 38.29
C ILE A 529 5.05 17.43 37.62
N ASN A 530 6.27 17.35 37.08
CA ASN A 530 6.84 18.38 36.21
C ASN A 530 6.98 17.86 34.76
N PRO A 531 6.04 18.19 33.86
CA PRO A 531 6.04 17.72 32.47
C PRO A 531 7.03 18.47 31.57
N LEU A 532 7.59 19.62 31.97
CA LEU A 532 8.45 20.45 31.12
C LEU A 532 9.63 19.67 30.54
N HIS A 533 10.32 18.91 31.39
CA HIS A 533 11.50 18.16 30.97
C HIS A 533 11.16 17.13 29.87
N LEU A 534 10.00 16.50 29.97
CA LEU A 534 9.49 15.54 28.99
C LEU A 534 9.09 16.23 27.69
N MET A 535 8.40 17.36 27.77
CA MET A 535 7.99 18.13 26.58
C MET A 535 9.19 18.65 25.79
N CYS A 536 10.28 19.04 26.46
CA CYS A 536 11.53 19.40 25.81
C CYS A 536 12.22 18.23 25.09
N SER A 537 11.96 16.99 25.52
CA SER A 537 12.53 15.78 24.92
C SER A 537 11.74 15.27 23.70
N MET A 538 10.51 15.75 23.50
CA MET A 538 9.66 15.36 22.38
C MET A 538 10.01 16.17 21.12
N CYS A 539 10.06 15.52 19.97
CA CYS A 539 10.25 16.17 18.67
C CYS A 539 8.91 16.63 18.09
N SER A 540 8.93 17.64 17.22
CA SER A 540 7.74 18.10 16.49
C SER A 540 7.07 17.03 15.62
N ASP A 541 7.81 15.97 15.26
CA ASP A 541 7.34 14.83 14.46
C ASP A 541 6.92 13.62 15.32
N THR A 542 6.32 13.88 16.49
CA THR A 542 5.82 12.84 17.40
C THR A 542 4.32 12.65 17.21
N LEU A 543 3.90 11.42 16.93
CA LEU A 543 2.51 10.98 16.96
C LEU A 543 2.20 10.40 18.34
N ILE A 544 1.22 10.99 19.02
CA ILE A 544 0.79 10.55 20.35
C ILE A 544 -0.49 9.70 20.23
N LEU A 545 -0.41 8.46 20.67
CA LEU A 545 -1.55 7.60 20.92
C LEU A 545 -1.87 7.62 22.41
N GLU A 546 -2.97 8.28 22.78
CA GLU A 546 -3.44 8.31 24.16
C GLU A 546 -4.40 7.15 24.42
N ILE A 547 -3.98 6.22 25.28
CA ILE A 547 -4.81 5.16 25.82
C ILE A 547 -5.41 5.70 27.12
N GLY A 548 -6.46 6.50 26.97
CA GLY A 548 -7.18 7.19 28.04
C GLY A 548 -8.31 8.08 27.50
N SER A 549 -8.84 8.94 28.37
CA SER A 549 -9.98 9.86 28.13
C SER A 549 -9.65 11.07 27.25
N GLY A 550 -8.44 11.16 26.68
CA GLY A 550 -8.07 12.26 25.79
C GLY A 550 -7.67 13.54 26.53
N LYS A 551 -7.67 13.54 27.86
CA LYS A 551 -7.38 14.74 28.65
C LYS A 551 -5.89 15.05 28.71
N PHE A 552 -5.00 14.07 28.59
CA PHE A 552 -3.58 14.34 28.44
C PHE A 552 -3.30 15.14 27.16
N SER A 553 -4.01 14.83 26.07
CA SER A 553 -3.96 15.64 24.85
C SER A 553 -4.45 17.07 25.04
N GLN A 554 -5.51 17.27 25.83
CA GLN A 554 -6.06 18.60 26.13
C GLN A 554 -5.04 19.43 26.92
N LEU A 555 -4.38 18.80 27.90
CA LEU A 555 -3.31 19.42 28.69
C LEU A 555 -2.14 19.88 27.81
N LEU A 556 -1.64 19.01 26.92
CA LEU A 556 -0.55 19.36 25.99
C LEU A 556 -0.93 20.52 25.07
N ASN A 557 -2.15 20.52 24.52
CA ASN A 557 -2.65 21.59 23.66
C ASN A 557 -2.74 22.92 24.43
N PHE A 558 -3.22 22.89 25.67
CA PHE A 558 -3.34 24.09 26.51
C PHE A 558 -1.96 24.66 26.88
N ALA A 559 -0.97 23.79 27.10
CA ALA A 559 0.43 24.16 27.30
C ALA A 559 1.14 24.66 26.01
N GLY A 560 0.43 24.74 24.87
CA GLY A 560 0.95 25.24 23.61
C GLY A 560 1.73 24.21 22.78
N TYR A 561 1.74 22.95 23.19
CA TYR A 561 2.38 21.87 22.47
C TYR A 561 1.44 21.27 21.43
N ARG A 562 1.88 21.19 20.17
CA ARG A 562 1.06 20.71 19.05
C ARG A 562 1.70 19.48 18.40
N PRO A 563 1.60 18.29 19.01
CA PRO A 563 2.05 17.06 18.36
C PRO A 563 1.17 16.76 17.14
N LEU A 564 1.57 15.76 16.33
CA LEU A 564 0.67 15.16 15.34
C LEU A 564 -0.62 14.67 16.04
N PRO A 565 -1.75 14.48 15.31
CA PRO A 565 -3.07 14.33 15.91
C PRO A 565 -3.10 13.28 17.01
N VAL A 566 -3.56 13.68 18.20
CA VAL A 566 -3.72 12.74 19.31
C VAL A 566 -4.93 11.88 19.05
N VAL A 567 -4.71 10.57 19.11
CA VAL A 567 -5.76 9.57 18.88
C VAL A 567 -6.17 9.02 20.24
N ASN A 568 -7.44 9.11 20.59
CA ASN A 568 -8.00 8.64 21.87
C ASN A 568 -9.36 7.96 21.68
N PHE A 569 -9.86 7.35 22.76
CA PHE A 569 -11.08 6.54 22.77
C PHE A 569 -12.39 7.34 22.94
N GLU A 570 -12.35 8.68 23.10
CA GLU A 570 -13.55 9.47 23.43
C GLU A 570 -13.99 10.47 22.37
N GLN A 571 -13.21 10.72 21.31
CA GLN A 571 -13.37 11.97 20.55
C GLN A 571 -14.33 12.01 19.36
N LYS A 572 -14.86 10.90 18.80
CA LYS A 572 -15.45 11.03 17.45
C LYS A 572 -16.78 10.38 17.14
N ASN A 573 -17.20 9.27 17.76
CA ASN A 573 -18.48 8.67 17.41
C ASN A 573 -19.28 8.18 18.62
N GLN A 574 -20.57 8.45 18.55
CA GLN A 574 -21.58 8.11 19.54
C GLN A 574 -21.49 6.61 19.92
N ASN A 575 -20.89 6.34 21.08
CA ASN A 575 -21.12 5.16 21.92
C ASN A 575 -20.52 3.78 21.53
N ASN A 576 -19.47 3.64 20.70
CA ASN A 576 -18.86 2.31 20.46
C ASN A 576 -17.32 2.29 20.49
N GLY A 577 -16.77 1.86 21.63
CA GLY A 577 -15.31 1.81 21.89
C GLY A 577 -14.54 0.83 20.98
N LEU A 578 -15.20 -0.17 20.40
CA LEU A 578 -14.58 -1.06 19.41
C LEU A 578 -14.35 -0.32 18.09
N VAL A 579 -15.33 0.44 17.62
CA VAL A 579 -15.20 1.23 16.39
C VAL A 579 -14.13 2.30 16.57
N ASP A 580 -14.10 2.96 17.72
CA ASP A 580 -13.06 3.93 18.03
C ASP A 580 -11.68 3.28 17.96
N PHE A 581 -11.47 2.12 18.61
CA PHE A 581 -10.23 1.35 18.52
C PHE A 581 -9.83 1.01 17.08
N LEU A 582 -10.77 0.59 16.23
CA LEU A 582 -10.48 0.30 14.82
C LEU A 582 -10.08 1.57 14.05
N ASN A 583 -10.71 2.71 14.32
CA ASN A 583 -10.29 4.00 13.77
C ASN A 583 -8.90 4.40 14.26
N ILE A 584 -8.55 4.11 15.51
CA ILE A 584 -7.19 4.34 16.03
C ILE A 584 -6.16 3.60 15.18
N LEU A 585 -6.38 2.30 14.95
CA LEU A 585 -5.48 1.49 14.13
C LEU A 585 -5.43 1.95 12.67
N GLY A 586 -6.56 2.37 12.11
CA GLY A 586 -6.63 2.97 10.78
C GLY A 586 -5.79 4.25 10.67
N ASN A 587 -5.89 5.14 11.67
CA ASN A 587 -5.07 6.35 11.73
C ASN A 587 -3.58 6.02 11.84
N LEU A 588 -3.18 5.05 12.68
CA LEU A 588 -1.80 4.57 12.72
C LEU A 588 -1.33 4.10 11.33
N TYR A 589 -2.18 3.39 10.60
CA TYR A 589 -1.84 2.95 9.24
C TYR A 589 -1.58 4.11 8.28
N GLU A 590 -2.37 5.18 8.33
CA GLU A 590 -2.15 6.39 7.52
C GLU A 590 -0.79 7.06 7.78
N TYR A 591 -0.30 7.02 9.03
CA TYR A 591 0.99 7.57 9.42
C TYR A 591 2.19 6.65 9.12
N GLY A 592 1.97 5.52 8.45
CA GLY A 592 3.07 4.64 8.02
C GLY A 592 3.32 3.43 8.90
N PHE A 593 2.53 3.23 9.95
CA PHE A 593 2.61 2.02 10.77
C PHE A 593 1.85 0.87 10.10
N ASN A 594 2.23 -0.39 10.35
CA ASN A 594 1.52 -1.55 9.81
C ASN A 594 1.09 -2.51 10.92
N PRO A 595 0.00 -2.19 11.65
CA PRO A 595 -0.58 -3.15 12.57
C PRO A 595 -0.96 -4.44 11.80
N HIS A 596 -0.73 -5.60 12.41
CA HIS A 596 -1.14 -6.90 11.88
C HIS A 596 -2.65 -7.10 12.08
N ILE A 597 -3.46 -6.30 11.37
CA ILE A 597 -4.92 -6.20 11.51
C ILE A 597 -5.63 -7.54 11.34
N GLN A 598 -5.09 -8.45 10.52
CA GLN A 598 -5.62 -9.80 10.33
C GLN A 598 -5.69 -10.62 11.64
N ASN A 599 -4.91 -10.25 12.66
CA ASN A 599 -4.90 -10.93 13.96
C ASN A 599 -6.11 -10.57 14.84
N LEU A 600 -6.95 -9.60 14.45
CA LEU A 600 -8.20 -9.27 15.14
C LEU A 600 -9.35 -10.20 14.74
N TYR A 601 -9.25 -10.84 13.58
CA TYR A 601 -10.40 -11.49 12.94
C TYR A 601 -10.22 -13.00 12.82
N PRO A 602 -11.33 -13.77 12.80
CA PRO A 602 -11.29 -15.18 12.44
C PRO A 602 -10.66 -15.39 11.07
N LYS A 603 -9.74 -16.35 10.96
CA LYS A 603 -9.06 -16.66 9.70
C LYS A 603 -9.96 -17.45 8.76
N CYS A 604 -10.03 -17.02 7.50
CA CYS A 604 -10.57 -17.78 6.38
C CYS A 604 -9.50 -18.76 5.85
N GLN A 605 -9.93 -19.94 5.43
CA GLN A 605 -9.06 -20.96 4.85
C GLN A 605 -8.61 -20.56 3.44
N TYR A 606 -7.33 -20.71 3.11
CA TYR A 606 -6.84 -20.61 1.73
C TYR A 606 -6.93 -21.96 0.99
N PRO A 607 -7.08 -21.96 -0.35
CA PRO A 607 -7.30 -20.78 -1.21
C PRO A 607 -8.67 -20.15 -0.97
N VAL A 608 -8.84 -18.88 -1.32
CA VAL A 608 -10.18 -18.24 -1.32
C VAL A 608 -11.12 -18.97 -2.27
N SER A 609 -12.41 -18.88 -1.98
CA SER A 609 -13.49 -19.46 -2.73
C SER A 609 -13.63 -18.81 -4.11
N ARG A 610 -14.24 -19.55 -5.03
CA ARG A 610 -14.59 -19.04 -6.36
C ARG A 610 -15.58 -17.87 -6.24
N GLY A 611 -15.41 -16.85 -7.08
CA GLY A 611 -16.26 -15.65 -7.10
C GLY A 611 -15.89 -14.65 -5.99
N THR A 612 -14.75 -14.80 -5.33
CA THR A 612 -14.19 -13.76 -4.45
C THR A 612 -13.70 -12.59 -5.34
N PRO A 613 -14.08 -11.33 -5.09
CA PRO A 613 -13.78 -10.19 -5.95
C PRO A 613 -12.30 -10.07 -6.36
N THR A 614 -12.05 -9.55 -7.57
CA THR A 614 -10.70 -9.34 -8.11
C THR A 614 -10.01 -8.14 -7.45
N ILE A 615 -8.66 -8.14 -7.45
CA ILE A 615 -7.83 -7.02 -6.92
C ILE A 615 -7.26 -6.19 -8.06
N SER A 616 -6.86 -6.83 -9.17
CA SER A 616 -6.12 -6.18 -10.26
C SER A 616 -6.87 -5.04 -10.94
N ASP A 617 -8.20 -5.12 -11.03
CA ASP A 617 -9.05 -4.08 -11.62
C ASP A 617 -9.17 -2.83 -10.74
N LYS A 618 -8.84 -2.93 -9.44
CA LYS A 618 -8.85 -1.84 -8.47
C LYS A 618 -7.52 -1.11 -8.35
N ILE A 619 -6.42 -1.74 -8.80
CA ILE A 619 -5.12 -1.09 -8.81
C ILE A 619 -5.16 0.06 -9.83
N ARG A 620 -4.79 1.25 -9.36
CA ARG A 620 -4.61 2.45 -10.19
C ARG A 620 -3.20 2.99 -9.99
N TRP A 621 -2.65 3.52 -11.07
CA TRP A 621 -1.33 4.08 -11.14
C TRP A 621 -1.42 5.55 -11.55
N GLU A 622 -0.34 6.28 -11.32
CA GLU A 622 -0.19 7.66 -11.77
C GLU A 622 0.16 7.67 -13.27
N HIS A 623 -0.87 7.71 -14.13
CA HIS A 623 -0.73 7.75 -15.59
C HIS A 623 -0.87 9.18 -16.16
N SER A 624 -0.52 10.22 -15.39
CA SER A 624 -0.55 11.61 -15.86
C SER A 624 0.44 11.91 -16.98
N HIS A 625 1.53 11.15 -17.06
CA HIS A 625 2.57 11.34 -18.07
C HIS A 625 2.31 10.49 -19.31
N ASN A 626 2.31 11.13 -20.47
CA ASN A 626 2.22 10.44 -21.75
C ASN A 626 3.63 10.13 -22.26
N TRP A 627 3.95 8.85 -22.37
CA TRP A 627 5.21 8.40 -22.96
C TRP A 627 5.11 8.36 -24.49
N HIS A 628 6.27 8.45 -25.16
CA HIS A 628 6.33 8.37 -26.61
C HIS A 628 5.83 7.00 -27.10
N VAL A 629 4.91 7.02 -28.07
CA VAL A 629 4.42 5.83 -28.78
C VAL A 629 4.65 6.07 -30.26
N TYR A 630 5.40 5.17 -30.90
CA TYR A 630 5.69 5.25 -32.34
C TYR A 630 4.41 5.29 -33.16
N LYS A 631 4.29 6.27 -34.05
CA LYS A 631 3.17 6.37 -34.98
C LYS A 631 3.54 5.76 -36.31
N TYR A 632 2.56 5.20 -37.00
CA TYR A 632 2.74 4.65 -38.35
C TYR A 632 3.26 5.69 -39.36
N THR A 633 2.98 6.99 -39.16
CA THR A 633 3.50 8.09 -39.98
C THR A 633 5.00 8.26 -39.86
N ASP A 634 5.57 7.96 -38.70
CA ASP A 634 7.00 8.11 -38.41
C ASP A 634 7.81 7.08 -39.21
N LEU A 635 7.17 5.97 -39.63
CA LEU A 635 7.76 4.92 -40.47
C LEU A 635 7.79 5.29 -41.97
N LYS A 636 7.06 6.32 -42.43
CA LYS A 636 6.97 6.68 -43.86
C LYS A 636 8.10 7.60 -44.36
N HIS A 637 9.00 8.04 -43.48
CA HIS A 637 10.14 8.89 -43.81
C HIS A 637 11.47 8.17 -43.56
N MET A 638 11.71 7.06 -44.26
CA MET A 638 12.98 6.31 -44.16
C MET A 638 14.14 6.92 -44.97
N ASP A 639 13.92 7.96 -45.79
CA ASP A 639 15.00 8.66 -46.50
C ASP A 639 15.46 9.95 -45.80
N TYR A 640 14.65 10.47 -44.87
CA TYR A 640 14.87 11.74 -44.20
C TYR A 640 14.22 11.71 -42.82
N TYR A 641 15.04 11.67 -41.78
CA TYR A 641 14.57 11.88 -40.42
C TYR A 641 14.35 13.37 -40.18
N GLU A 642 13.23 13.71 -39.55
CA GLU A 642 12.98 15.05 -39.02
C GLU A 642 12.40 14.90 -37.61
N GLY A 643 13.08 15.49 -36.63
CA GLY A 643 12.67 15.43 -35.23
C GLY A 643 12.86 16.78 -34.54
N THR A 644 12.01 17.07 -33.57
CA THR A 644 12.15 18.26 -32.74
C THR A 644 12.72 17.88 -31.39
N ILE A 645 13.82 18.51 -30.99
CA ILE A 645 14.38 18.42 -29.64
C ILE A 645 14.04 19.70 -28.90
N SER A 646 13.27 19.57 -27.81
CA SER A 646 12.94 20.68 -26.91
C SER A 646 13.94 20.74 -25.78
N VAL A 647 14.75 21.78 -25.77
CA VAL A 647 15.70 22.07 -24.70
C VAL A 647 15.03 22.97 -23.66
N ILE A 648 14.85 22.44 -22.46
CA ILE A 648 14.17 23.12 -21.34
C ILE A 648 15.15 23.20 -20.17
N PRO A 649 15.89 24.31 -19.98
CA PRO A 649 16.96 24.40 -18.98
C PRO A 649 16.52 24.18 -17.51
N LYS A 650 15.20 24.17 -17.22
CA LYS A 650 14.67 23.87 -15.89
C LYS A 650 14.56 22.37 -15.60
N ASP A 651 14.56 21.54 -16.63
CA ASP A 651 14.48 20.09 -16.48
C ASP A 651 15.84 19.53 -16.04
N GLU A 652 15.83 18.48 -15.22
CA GLU A 652 17.05 17.89 -14.64
C GLU A 652 18.05 17.45 -15.72
N GLU A 653 17.54 16.99 -16.86
CA GLU A 653 18.32 16.59 -18.05
C GLU A 653 19.12 17.75 -18.66
N TRP A 654 18.54 18.96 -18.72
CA TRP A 654 19.11 20.13 -19.42
C TRP A 654 19.60 21.21 -18.46
N ASN A 655 19.52 21.00 -17.15
CA ASN A 655 19.92 22.01 -16.17
C ASN A 655 21.39 22.41 -16.32
N TYR A 656 22.25 21.53 -16.83
CA TYR A 656 23.67 21.82 -17.04
C TYR A 656 23.93 22.96 -18.03
N ILE A 657 23.01 23.28 -18.95
CA ILE A 657 23.16 24.36 -19.97
C ILE A 657 22.49 25.69 -19.60
N THR A 658 21.86 25.81 -18.42
CA THR A 658 21.13 27.02 -17.97
C THR A 658 21.95 28.32 -17.96
N GLY A 659 21.74 29.22 -18.92
CA GLY A 659 22.51 30.47 -19.01
C GLY A 659 23.83 30.33 -19.78
N HIS A 660 24.00 29.23 -20.53
CA HIS A 660 24.96 29.13 -21.63
C HIS A 660 24.30 29.45 -22.97
N VAL A 661 25.15 29.90 -23.90
CA VAL A 661 24.80 29.98 -25.32
C VAL A 661 25.14 28.62 -25.93
N VAL A 662 24.19 27.97 -26.59
CA VAL A 662 24.50 26.74 -27.34
C VAL A 662 25.41 27.12 -28.49
N ASP A 663 26.61 26.56 -28.48
CA ASP A 663 27.64 26.77 -29.48
C ASP A 663 27.86 25.52 -30.33
N ALA A 664 28.92 25.51 -31.13
CA ALA A 664 29.22 24.45 -32.07
C ALA A 664 29.22 23.05 -31.43
N ALA A 665 29.72 22.91 -30.20
CA ALA A 665 29.81 21.62 -29.53
C ALA A 665 28.42 21.07 -29.16
N GLY A 666 27.54 21.93 -28.65
CA GLY A 666 26.17 21.52 -28.30
C GLY A 666 25.36 21.06 -29.51
N TYR A 667 25.50 21.76 -30.65
CA TYR A 667 24.81 21.34 -31.88
C TYR A 667 25.33 20.00 -32.42
N ILE A 668 26.65 19.81 -32.43
CA ILE A 668 27.27 18.54 -32.84
C ILE A 668 26.75 17.40 -31.96
N ASP A 669 26.67 17.62 -30.65
CA ASP A 669 26.22 16.62 -29.70
C ASP A 669 24.76 16.18 -29.94
N LEU A 670 23.87 17.16 -30.18
CA LEU A 670 22.46 16.92 -30.55
C LEU A 670 22.34 16.13 -31.87
N ILE A 671 23.15 16.45 -32.88
CA ILE A 671 23.15 15.74 -34.16
C ILE A 671 23.68 14.32 -33.99
N TRP A 672 24.74 14.13 -33.21
CA TRP A 672 25.31 12.81 -32.95
C TRP A 672 24.31 11.91 -32.24
N GLU A 673 23.67 12.42 -31.19
CA GLU A 673 22.64 11.69 -30.47
C GLU A 673 21.45 11.34 -31.35
N THR A 674 20.98 12.31 -32.16
CA THR A 674 19.91 12.09 -33.14
C THR A 674 20.30 11.03 -34.16
N PHE A 675 21.50 11.11 -34.73
CA PHE A 675 21.99 10.16 -35.72
C PHE A 675 22.13 8.75 -35.14
N ALA A 676 22.63 8.63 -33.91
CA ALA A 676 22.74 7.35 -33.19
C ALA A 676 21.35 6.73 -32.96
N ALA A 677 20.40 7.52 -32.45
CA ALA A 677 19.03 7.10 -32.21
C ALA A 677 18.33 6.62 -33.48
N VAL A 678 18.50 7.35 -34.59
CA VAL A 678 17.90 6.98 -35.89
C VAL A 678 18.47 5.67 -36.43
N ASN A 679 19.77 5.42 -36.21
CA ASN A 679 20.40 4.16 -36.60
C ASN A 679 20.19 3.03 -35.58
N GLN A 680 19.46 3.28 -34.47
CA GLN A 680 19.22 2.33 -33.38
C GLN A 680 20.51 1.80 -32.72
N ILE A 681 21.53 2.66 -32.62
CA ILE A 681 22.81 2.35 -31.96
C ILE A 681 22.96 3.30 -30.76
N ALA A 682 23.47 2.80 -29.64
CA ALA A 682 23.79 3.66 -28.51
C ALA A 682 24.88 4.67 -28.90
N LYS A 683 24.74 5.95 -28.53
CA LYS A 683 25.71 7.02 -28.84
C LYS A 683 27.15 6.65 -28.45
N THR A 684 27.32 5.91 -27.37
CA THR A 684 28.61 5.40 -26.86
C THR A 684 29.25 4.33 -27.73
N GLU A 685 28.47 3.66 -28.58
CA GLU A 685 28.90 2.55 -29.44
C GLU A 685 29.06 2.98 -30.91
N VAL A 686 28.80 4.25 -31.23
CA VAL A 686 28.87 4.77 -32.60
C VAL A 686 29.94 5.84 -32.76
N THR A 687 30.91 5.58 -33.63
CA THR A 687 31.92 6.57 -34.04
C THR A 687 31.50 7.23 -35.34
N VAL A 688 31.43 8.56 -35.33
CA VAL A 688 30.96 9.38 -36.46
C VAL A 688 32.04 10.35 -36.92
N ILE A 689 31.99 10.68 -38.21
CA ILE A 689 32.76 11.77 -38.80
C ILE A 689 31.77 12.87 -39.18
N PHE A 690 32.11 14.09 -38.79
CA PHE A 690 31.41 15.30 -39.18
C PHE A 690 32.23 16.02 -40.26
N GLU A 691 31.62 16.27 -41.42
CA GLU A 691 32.26 17.00 -42.52
C GLU A 691 31.46 18.25 -42.89
N ASN A 692 32.17 19.28 -43.35
CA ASN A 692 31.58 20.52 -43.89
C ASN A 692 30.57 21.20 -42.95
N CYS A 693 30.77 21.10 -41.63
CA CYS A 693 29.90 21.73 -40.65
C CYS A 693 30.02 23.25 -40.71
N LYS A 694 28.90 23.92 -40.99
CA LYS A 694 28.78 25.36 -41.02
C LYS A 694 27.84 25.81 -39.90
N PHE A 695 28.35 26.63 -39.00
CA PHE A 695 27.63 27.21 -37.88
C PHE A 695 27.30 28.66 -38.22
N ASP A 696 26.05 28.93 -38.58
CA ASP A 696 25.61 30.27 -39.00
C ASP A 696 25.30 31.17 -37.81
N ARG A 697 24.89 30.60 -36.67
CA ARG A 697 24.55 31.35 -35.46
C ARG A 697 24.66 30.48 -34.20
N ALA A 698 24.91 31.12 -33.05
CA ALA A 698 24.76 30.51 -31.73
C ALA A 698 23.39 30.88 -31.12
N THR A 699 22.76 29.96 -30.38
CA THR A 699 21.40 30.11 -29.85
C THR A 699 21.43 30.41 -28.36
N ASN A 700 20.77 31.51 -27.96
CA ASN A 700 20.51 31.82 -26.57
C ASN A 700 19.28 31.05 -26.12
N LEU A 701 19.42 30.20 -25.11
CA LEU A 701 18.32 29.38 -24.60
C LEU A 701 17.31 30.23 -23.81
N GLY A 702 16.03 30.07 -24.14
CA GLY A 702 14.92 30.59 -23.33
C GLY A 702 14.48 29.61 -22.25
N ASP A 703 13.29 29.82 -21.68
CA ASP A 703 12.65 28.84 -20.79
C ASP A 703 12.39 27.50 -21.49
N ARG A 704 12.18 27.54 -22.81
CA ARG A 704 12.08 26.41 -23.71
C ARG A 704 12.54 26.85 -25.10
N THR A 705 13.45 26.10 -25.69
CA THR A 705 13.93 26.31 -27.06
C THR A 705 13.79 25.01 -27.85
N ASP A 706 13.07 25.06 -28.97
CA ASP A 706 12.80 23.90 -29.81
C ASP A 706 13.72 23.92 -31.04
N PHE A 707 14.57 22.90 -31.17
CA PHE A 707 15.44 22.68 -32.33
C PHE A 707 14.85 21.62 -33.24
N LEU A 708 14.61 21.97 -34.50
CA LEU A 708 14.18 21.04 -35.54
C LEU A 708 15.42 20.48 -36.24
N ILE A 709 15.68 19.19 -36.04
CA ILE A 709 16.83 18.48 -36.61
C ILE A 709 16.35 17.63 -37.78
N GLY A 710 16.90 17.88 -38.95
CA GLY A 710 16.69 17.09 -40.16
C GLY A 710 17.95 16.33 -40.55
N ILE A 711 17.87 15.03 -40.83
CA ILE A 711 18.99 14.21 -41.30
C ILE A 711 18.54 13.34 -42.48
N LYS A 712 19.20 13.48 -43.64
CA LYS A 712 19.02 12.56 -44.78
C LYS A 712 19.79 11.27 -44.53
N LEU A 713 19.09 10.14 -44.42
CA LEU A 713 19.72 8.88 -44.00
C LEU A 713 20.67 8.30 -45.06
N ASN A 714 20.45 8.62 -46.34
CA ASN A 714 21.29 8.13 -47.43
C ASN A 714 22.57 8.97 -47.64
N SER A 715 22.50 10.29 -47.49
CA SER A 715 23.64 11.17 -47.73
C SER A 715 24.39 11.56 -46.45
N GLY A 716 23.73 11.52 -45.29
CA GLY A 716 24.28 12.06 -44.04
C GLY A 716 24.12 13.57 -43.91
N ASP A 717 23.50 14.25 -44.88
CA ASP A 717 23.32 15.70 -44.79
C ASP A 717 22.35 16.02 -43.66
N PHE A 718 22.79 16.87 -42.74
CA PHE A 718 21.99 17.31 -41.61
C PHE A 718 21.78 18.82 -41.62
N GLN A 719 20.70 19.24 -40.97
CA GLN A 719 20.42 20.63 -40.66
C GLN A 719 19.76 20.76 -39.28
N ILE A 720 20.08 21.83 -38.56
CA ILE A 720 19.37 22.26 -37.35
C ILE A 720 18.72 23.61 -37.63
N ASN A 721 17.41 23.69 -37.37
CA ASN A 721 16.65 24.93 -37.44
C ASN A 721 16.09 25.31 -36.06
N GLU A 722 16.02 26.60 -35.76
CA GLU A 722 15.21 27.16 -34.66
C GLU A 722 14.08 27.98 -35.29
N GLY A 723 12.84 27.49 -35.14
CA GLY A 723 11.71 28.00 -35.89
C GLY A 723 11.92 27.84 -37.41
N GLN A 724 11.96 28.95 -38.15
CA GLN A 724 12.20 28.96 -39.60
C GLN A 724 13.66 29.31 -39.99
N MET A 725 14.53 29.52 -39.00
CA MET A 725 15.92 29.94 -39.25
C MET A 725 16.85 28.73 -39.19
N ASN A 726 17.74 28.62 -40.18
CA ASN A 726 18.80 27.62 -40.19
C ASN A 726 19.97 28.08 -39.32
N ILE A 727 20.43 27.20 -38.43
CA ILE A 727 21.50 27.44 -37.46
C ILE A 727 22.76 26.69 -37.86
N VAL A 728 22.64 25.41 -38.18
CA VAL A 728 23.78 24.54 -38.50
C VAL A 728 23.44 23.65 -39.68
N THR A 729 24.39 23.49 -40.59
CA THR A 729 24.34 22.48 -41.65
C THR A 729 25.65 21.71 -41.71
N GLY A 730 25.62 20.50 -42.23
CA GLY A 730 26.82 19.71 -42.45
C GLY A 730 26.48 18.30 -42.92
N ASN A 731 27.48 17.43 -42.89
CA ASN A 731 27.34 16.03 -43.21
C ASN A 731 27.85 15.16 -42.05
N ILE A 732 27.14 14.08 -41.74
CA ILE A 732 27.52 13.09 -40.73
C ILE A 732 27.48 11.68 -41.32
N HIS A 733 28.54 10.90 -41.08
CA HIS A 733 28.58 9.51 -41.49
C HIS A 733 29.41 8.64 -40.53
N LEU A 734 29.24 7.32 -40.62
CA LEU A 734 30.00 6.35 -39.84
C LEU A 734 31.45 6.26 -40.31
N VAL A 735 32.37 5.97 -39.39
CA VAL A 735 33.75 5.57 -39.71
C VAL A 735 33.72 4.20 -40.40
N ARG A 736 34.39 4.05 -41.55
CA ARG A 736 34.51 2.77 -42.30
C ARG A 736 35.99 2.38 -42.48
N GLY A 737 36.40 1.21 -41.97
CA GLY A 737 37.75 0.64 -42.18
C GLY A 737 38.85 1.19 -41.24
N GLU A 738 40.09 0.63 -41.35
CA GLU A 738 41.27 0.74 -40.45
C GLU A 738 41.82 2.16 -40.12
N ASN A 739 40.96 3.14 -39.89
CA ASN A 739 41.31 4.51 -39.45
C ASN A 739 40.95 4.73 -37.97
N GLU A 740 41.11 3.73 -37.10
CA GLU A 740 41.08 3.94 -35.64
C GLU A 740 42.32 4.69 -35.12
N GLN A 741 43.34 4.93 -35.96
CA GLN A 741 44.55 5.67 -35.60
C GLN A 741 44.48 7.16 -35.99
N LEU A 742 43.61 7.94 -35.37
CA LEU A 742 43.65 9.41 -35.47
C LEU A 742 44.22 10.11 -34.22
N LEU A 743 44.37 9.39 -33.11
CA LEU A 743 45.01 9.90 -31.90
C LEU A 743 46.27 9.09 -31.62
N SER A 744 47.37 9.43 -32.30
CA SER A 744 48.68 9.15 -31.71
C SER A 744 48.86 10.13 -30.55
N PRO A 745 49.16 9.68 -29.33
CA PRO A 745 49.56 10.60 -28.26
C PRO A 745 50.73 11.40 -28.80
N LEU A 746 50.66 12.73 -28.74
CA LEU A 746 51.84 13.57 -28.95
C LEU A 746 52.95 12.98 -28.09
N SER A 747 54.03 12.52 -28.72
CA SER A 747 55.21 12.05 -28.00
C SER A 747 55.59 13.12 -26.98
N SER A 748 55.63 12.76 -25.70
CA SER A 748 55.93 13.64 -24.58
C SER A 748 57.22 14.43 -24.82
N GLY A 749 57.09 15.61 -25.42
CA GLY A 749 58.17 16.56 -25.64
C GLY A 749 58.27 17.50 -24.45
N CYS A 750 59.50 17.66 -23.95
CA CYS A 750 59.92 18.50 -22.83
C CYS A 750 59.52 18.05 -21.41
N GLU A 751 60.27 17.08 -20.88
CA GLU A 751 60.74 17.20 -19.48
C GLU A 751 61.78 18.34 -19.41
N SER A 752 61.33 19.59 -19.41
CA SER A 752 62.14 20.72 -18.94
C SER A 752 61.57 21.21 -17.62
N THR A 753 62.38 21.18 -16.56
CA THR A 753 62.04 21.55 -15.18
C THR A 753 61.75 23.05 -14.96
N GLU A 754 61.42 23.80 -16.02
CA GLU A 754 61.07 25.23 -16.00
C GLU A 754 59.92 25.53 -16.97
N VAL A 755 58.80 24.81 -16.87
CA VAL A 755 57.54 25.21 -17.54
C VAL A 755 56.50 25.48 -16.48
N SER A 756 56.02 26.73 -16.42
CA SER A 756 54.86 27.10 -15.61
C SER A 756 53.59 26.72 -16.37
N TYR A 757 52.85 25.73 -15.86
CA TYR A 757 51.53 25.38 -16.37
C TYR A 757 50.51 26.43 -15.92
N LEU A 758 49.50 26.70 -16.76
CA LEU A 758 48.36 27.47 -16.32
C LEU A 758 47.41 26.53 -15.58
N GLU A 759 47.08 26.87 -14.34
CA GLU A 759 46.01 26.16 -13.62
C GLU A 759 44.67 26.53 -14.25
N SER A 760 43.66 25.65 -14.20
CA SER A 760 42.33 25.87 -14.81
C SER A 760 41.77 27.27 -14.50
N LYS A 761 41.96 27.73 -13.27
CA LYS A 761 41.53 29.06 -12.81
C LYS A 761 42.15 30.21 -13.62
N ASP A 762 43.43 30.09 -13.98
CA ASP A 762 44.15 31.13 -14.74
C ASP A 762 43.66 31.16 -16.19
N ILE A 763 43.36 29.99 -16.77
CA ILE A 763 42.78 29.85 -18.11
C ILE A 763 41.39 30.50 -18.16
N TYR A 764 40.51 30.16 -17.23
CA TYR A 764 39.16 30.72 -17.19
C TYR A 764 39.15 32.21 -16.81
N MET A 765 40.12 32.68 -16.02
CA MET A 765 40.32 34.10 -15.75
C MET A 765 40.71 34.86 -17.03
N GLU A 766 41.64 34.34 -17.82
CA GLU A 766 42.03 34.95 -19.11
C GLU A 766 40.85 34.97 -20.09
N LEU A 767 40.10 33.87 -20.23
CA LEU A 767 38.91 33.80 -21.08
C LEU A 767 37.82 34.80 -20.64
N ALA A 768 37.65 34.98 -19.33
CA ALA A 768 36.73 35.98 -18.78
C ALA A 768 37.16 37.42 -19.14
N THR A 769 38.48 37.73 -19.15
CA THR A 769 38.96 39.05 -19.58
C THR A 769 38.71 39.33 -21.06
N GLN A 770 38.67 38.28 -21.89
CA GLN A 770 38.30 38.35 -23.31
C GLN A 770 36.78 38.37 -23.57
N ARG A 771 35.96 38.51 -22.50
CA ARG A 771 34.49 38.52 -22.52
C ARG A 771 33.86 37.21 -23.00
N LEU A 772 34.52 36.07 -22.74
CA LEU A 772 33.96 34.73 -22.88
C LEU A 772 33.70 34.14 -21.48
N PRO A 773 32.63 34.54 -20.78
CA PRO A 773 32.35 34.03 -19.43
C PRO A 773 31.88 32.57 -19.52
N ILE A 774 32.79 31.63 -19.24
CA ILE A 774 32.45 30.21 -19.08
C ILE A 774 32.04 30.00 -17.61
N GLN A 775 30.82 29.50 -17.36
CA GLN A 775 30.39 29.20 -15.99
C GLN A 775 31.18 28.02 -15.42
N GLU A 776 31.37 28.01 -14.10
CA GLU A 776 32.20 27.05 -13.34
C GLU A 776 31.89 25.58 -13.65
N ARG A 777 30.65 25.24 -13.98
CA ARG A 777 30.23 23.87 -14.35
C ARG A 777 30.63 23.38 -15.76
N PHE A 778 31.12 24.28 -16.62
CA PHE A 778 31.79 23.94 -17.88
C PHE A 778 33.31 24.04 -17.76
N SER A 779 33.82 24.31 -16.55
CA SER A 779 35.24 24.19 -16.29
C SER A 779 35.63 22.72 -16.26
N THR A 780 36.61 22.34 -17.08
CA THR A 780 37.20 21.02 -17.05
C THR A 780 38.50 21.11 -16.27
N ASP A 781 38.85 20.05 -15.53
CA ASP A 781 40.16 19.94 -14.85
C ASP A 781 41.26 19.74 -15.92
N ALA A 782 41.58 20.80 -16.63
CA ALA A 782 42.61 20.83 -17.65
C ALA A 782 43.84 21.55 -17.09
N LYS A 783 44.94 20.80 -16.93
CA LYS A 783 46.28 21.38 -16.79
C LYS A 783 46.86 21.52 -18.19
N MET A 784 47.16 22.75 -18.61
CA MET A 784 47.69 23.06 -19.94
C MET A 784 49.15 23.49 -19.87
#